data_AF-A0A9W9XWC1-F1
#
_entry.id   AF-A0A9W9XWC1-F1
#
_cell.length_a   1.000
_cell.length_b   1.000
_cell.length_c   1.000
_cell.angle_alpha   90.00
_cell.angle_beta   90.00
_cell.angle_gamma   90.00
#
_symmetry.space_group_name_H-M   'P 1'
#
loop_
_entity.id
_entity.type
_entity.pdbx_description
1 polymer ?
#
loop_
_entity_poly.entity_id
_entity_poly.type
_entity_poly.pdbx_seq_one_letter_code
_entity_poly.pdbx_strand_id
1 'polypeptide(L)'
;MDTSKSQGSEQTIYPYDTNHISELLKRKRRTRGIKSCFPCRHRKVRCDGNMPCSSCLQRNHPELCCLPPNSGHEPPASDGKGSSMNRHRDDEMQGTSTHRYDPALFSSRPLFPTSDNVHNSISSEDQTVYLNENNKYPPGIDLILSRLDKMEKQISSLKAELRQTRSNDRSGTIAQSHSASPTELPSTMKGSTLVKSPGKHFVEDATGATIFLGSHSDPPVALGCRQAGSDPMFNDAMLSDQLVPRTYPFTNLWKQEPGAGEICETLPDESDIIRYWQVYQTNVHPFYPALVTYEKFNISLFEFMNKRTGMLLENDTMRLDDVDSSWLALLFAVLACGVQFSNDPIKERDLRCKVFICSSFQCLRASNFFNNTNMNQIQAKALIGNCLRNNLDTNSAWILMGSTIRLAQSIGLHEEAASDAQSSTLEQFQRKRLWWMLLWQDTFLSFTYDRPPNINKLSSSSIPHDPDTGPGFSFAECVCAICQVLLERARQDNTETVTEILFFKRRMAAIFEDAAPFLRDKSHCRSLQDHLERLALNIHICYTICRLCRLILESPSNEAHSPAVDVDSIKIECIDCAAQAVESFLDMHRLAATVCRSWAFVHNAVSCALTLQSLVTSSPQRSRAGVLVKRLIVVLEREEQQSVWEDTDTNVRYFGPYSRALKALRETSDGHITSTMPQLRYYIIDVFSSIAYQGNPLAVVDTTSTTLTSTQMKILARQFNLSETTFICPPTNPKATWRLRSFLPNGVEVFGAGHNSLGAWWWIAASGLLGDIAQDTKVGRTYFQQLGNDVLPVDVSQSKLGDLVVSMRQGQPQFLNQHTNHDSLATSLGIDVYDIGLRCLDIVVDRAMVVTTSPARHLLVPVRSINALKSVSFANKEGISKELASTESHNSGIYVFAPAENESEPKTPRFEARFFSPGMSMEDPATGSAAGPLAAYLWANNLLASMEIGVYGIEVVQGVQTGRKCVMHLSIEPNKEDSVTITISGTGVLVANGHIMIPDSEVSFSEALC
;
A
#
# COMPACT_ATOMS: atom_id res chain seq x y z
N MET A 1 -63.06 -2.15 35.63
CA MET A 1 -63.28 -1.22 34.52
C MET A 1 -61.94 -0.71 34.00
N ASP A 2 -61.45 -1.14 32.84
CA ASP A 2 -61.29 -2.53 32.37
C ASP A 2 -60.16 -2.58 31.34
N THR A 3 -59.60 -3.79 31.19
CA THR A 3 -58.55 -4.23 30.26
C THR A 3 -58.62 -3.63 28.84
N SER A 4 -57.52 -3.34 28.12
CA SER A 4 -56.68 -4.37 27.46
C SER A 4 -55.60 -3.79 26.51
N LYS A 5 -54.75 -4.67 25.96
CA LYS A 5 -53.46 -4.45 25.27
C LYS A 5 -53.55 -3.88 23.83
N SER A 6 -52.45 -3.26 23.38
CA SER A 6 -51.79 -3.66 22.12
C SER A 6 -50.27 -3.40 22.17
N GLN A 7 -49.48 -4.25 21.51
CA GLN A 7 -48.02 -4.09 21.36
C GLN A 7 -47.72 -3.59 19.94
N GLY A 8 -46.75 -2.69 19.79
CA GLY A 8 -46.17 -2.31 18.50
C GLY A 8 -44.65 -2.39 18.59
N SER A 9 -44.04 -3.30 17.84
CA SER A 9 -42.59 -3.44 17.71
C SER A 9 -42.19 -3.16 16.27
N GLU A 10 -41.46 -2.08 16.02
CA GLU A 10 -40.93 -1.78 14.70
C GLU A 10 -39.79 -2.76 14.37
N GLN A 11 -39.99 -3.58 13.33
CA GLN A 11 -38.94 -4.44 12.79
C GLN A 11 -38.21 -3.73 11.66
N THR A 12 -36.88 -3.67 11.77
CA THR A 12 -36.00 -3.12 10.73
C THR A 12 -36.00 -4.06 9.51
N ILE A 13 -36.51 -3.58 8.38
CA ILE A 13 -36.60 -4.37 7.14
C ILE A 13 -35.26 -4.31 6.40
N TYR A 14 -34.50 -5.41 6.40
CA TYR A 14 -33.42 -5.63 5.43
C TYR A 14 -34.00 -6.28 4.15
N PRO A 15 -33.51 -5.94 2.95
CA PRO A 15 -34.14 -6.32 1.68
C PRO A 15 -33.89 -7.78 1.23
N TYR A 16 -33.50 -8.68 2.13
CA TYR A 16 -33.26 -10.10 1.82
C TYR A 16 -33.52 -11.02 3.03
N ASP A 17 -33.91 -12.27 2.75
CA ASP A 17 -34.25 -13.27 3.76
C ASP A 17 -33.01 -13.78 4.53
N THR A 18 -32.89 -13.35 5.78
CA THR A 18 -31.81 -13.70 6.70
C THR A 18 -31.83 -15.17 7.14
N ASN A 19 -32.98 -15.84 7.10
CA ASN A 19 -33.07 -17.28 7.38
C ASN A 19 -32.51 -18.10 6.22
N HIS A 20 -32.83 -17.73 4.98
CA HIS A 20 -32.28 -18.39 3.78
C HIS A 20 -30.74 -18.29 3.71
N ILE A 21 -30.18 -17.12 4.02
CA ILE A 21 -28.72 -16.94 4.10
C ILE A 21 -28.10 -17.78 5.23
N SER A 22 -28.74 -17.83 6.39
CA SER A 22 -28.27 -18.64 7.53
C SER A 22 -28.27 -20.14 7.20
N GLU A 23 -29.22 -20.63 6.40
CA GLU A 23 -29.28 -22.01 5.96
C GLU A 23 -28.22 -22.33 4.87
N LEU A 24 -27.97 -21.40 3.94
CA LEU A 24 -26.86 -21.48 2.97
C LEU A 24 -25.49 -21.55 3.66
N LEU A 25 -25.28 -20.76 4.72
CA LEU A 25 -24.06 -20.76 5.52
C LEU A 25 -23.88 -22.08 6.29
N LYS A 26 -24.96 -22.67 6.81
CA LYS A 26 -24.93 -24.03 7.40
C LYS A 26 -24.54 -25.09 6.37
N ARG A 27 -25.05 -25.02 5.13
CA ARG A 27 -24.73 -26.00 4.05
C ARG A 27 -23.26 -25.94 3.56
N LYS A 28 -22.56 -24.81 3.71
CA LYS A 28 -21.17 -24.63 3.20
C LYS A 28 -20.05 -25.08 4.17
N ARG A 29 -20.31 -25.42 5.43
CA ARG A 29 -19.26 -25.88 6.38
C ARG A 29 -19.00 -27.40 6.28
N ARG A 30 -18.05 -27.81 5.43
CA ARG A 30 -17.44 -29.16 5.49
C ARG A 30 -16.07 -29.12 6.17
N THR A 31 -15.97 -29.69 7.37
CA THR A 31 -14.72 -29.88 8.11
C THR A 31 -13.83 -30.92 7.39
N ARG A 32 -12.59 -30.56 7.04
CA ARG A 32 -11.64 -31.52 6.42
C ARG A 32 -11.06 -32.46 7.50
N GLY A 33 -11.42 -33.73 7.45
CA GLY A 33 -10.87 -34.77 8.34
C GLY A 33 -9.38 -35.05 8.09
N ILE A 34 -8.65 -35.38 9.16
CA ILE A 34 -7.22 -35.72 9.12
C ILE A 34 -7.08 -37.16 8.59
N LYS A 35 -6.32 -37.34 7.50
CA LYS A 35 -6.12 -38.65 6.83
C LYS A 35 -4.78 -39.33 7.15
N SER A 36 -3.96 -38.77 8.02
CA SER A 36 -2.65 -39.34 8.40
C SER A 36 -2.63 -39.78 9.86
N CYS A 37 -2.10 -40.97 10.12
CA CYS A 37 -1.92 -41.49 11.47
C CYS A 37 -0.94 -40.62 12.27
N PHE A 38 -1.06 -40.67 13.60
CA PHE A 38 -0.30 -39.82 14.51
C PHE A 38 1.22 -39.92 14.32
N PRO A 39 1.86 -41.11 14.20
CA PRO A 39 3.31 -41.19 13.99
C PRO A 39 3.75 -40.58 12.67
N CYS A 40 3.04 -40.83 11.56
CA CYS A 40 3.41 -40.28 10.25
C CYS A 40 3.23 -38.76 10.21
N ARG A 41 2.17 -38.24 10.84
CA ARG A 41 1.95 -36.80 10.99
C ARG A 41 3.06 -36.15 11.82
N HIS A 42 3.44 -36.74 12.95
CA HIS A 42 4.50 -36.21 13.82
C HIS A 42 5.88 -36.28 13.13
N ARG A 43 6.18 -37.37 12.42
CA ARG A 43 7.41 -37.57 11.64
C ARG A 43 7.42 -36.83 10.29
N LYS A 44 6.33 -36.14 9.93
CA LYS A 44 6.11 -35.46 8.62
C LYS A 44 6.36 -36.36 7.39
N VAL A 45 6.09 -37.67 7.49
CA VAL A 45 6.22 -38.63 6.38
C VAL A 45 4.85 -38.99 5.78
N ARG A 46 4.84 -39.41 4.53
CA ARG A 46 3.61 -39.79 3.81
C ARG A 46 2.97 -41.03 4.46
N CYS A 47 1.76 -40.84 4.99
CA CYS A 47 0.86 -41.91 5.39
C CYS A 47 0.05 -42.36 4.17
N ASP A 48 0.04 -43.65 3.87
CA ASP A 48 -0.83 -44.27 2.85
C ASP A 48 -2.26 -44.47 3.36
N GLY A 49 -2.48 -44.42 4.68
CA GLY A 49 -3.82 -44.46 5.30
C GLY A 49 -4.29 -45.87 5.70
N ASN A 50 -3.51 -46.89 5.36
CA ASN A 50 -3.70 -48.25 5.87
C ASN A 50 -3.44 -48.32 7.40
N MET A 51 -3.93 -49.36 8.05
CA MET A 51 -3.82 -49.56 9.50
C MET A 51 -3.35 -50.99 9.81
N PRO A 52 -2.09 -51.20 10.25
CA PRO A 52 -1.01 -50.21 10.33
C PRO A 52 -0.54 -49.73 8.94
N CYS A 53 -0.13 -48.47 8.86
CA CYS A 53 0.27 -47.84 7.61
C CYS A 53 1.63 -48.36 7.12
N SER A 54 1.87 -48.38 5.80
CA SER A 54 3.11 -48.91 5.22
C SER A 54 4.36 -48.23 5.79
N SER A 55 4.28 -46.93 6.07
CA SER A 55 5.39 -46.13 6.63
C SER A 55 5.68 -46.45 8.11
N CYS A 56 4.72 -47.01 8.85
CA CYS A 56 4.93 -47.52 10.21
C CYS A 56 5.41 -48.98 10.21
N LEU A 57 4.88 -49.82 9.31
CA LEU A 57 5.36 -51.19 9.08
C LEU A 57 6.82 -51.22 8.66
N GLN A 58 7.21 -50.44 7.65
CA GLN A 58 8.58 -50.35 7.12
C GLN A 58 9.59 -49.80 8.16
N ARG A 59 9.11 -49.27 9.29
CA ARG A 59 9.92 -48.74 10.40
C ARG A 59 9.75 -49.55 11.69
N ASN A 60 9.24 -50.78 11.61
CA ASN A 60 9.06 -51.72 12.74
C ASN A 60 8.27 -51.15 13.94
N HIS A 61 7.33 -50.25 13.70
CA HIS A 61 6.43 -49.71 14.74
C HIS A 61 4.94 -49.68 14.29
N PRO A 62 4.37 -50.81 13.83
CA PRO A 62 2.94 -50.87 13.48
C PRO A 62 2.01 -50.54 14.65
N GLU A 63 2.38 -50.90 15.88
CA GLU A 63 1.61 -50.73 17.11
C GLU A 63 1.33 -49.26 17.46
N LEU A 64 2.19 -48.34 17.02
CA LEU A 64 2.01 -46.90 17.24
C LEU A 64 1.08 -46.25 16.21
N CYS A 65 0.68 -46.97 15.15
CA CYS A 65 -0.09 -46.43 14.04
C CYS A 65 -1.58 -46.26 14.40
N CYS A 66 -1.91 -45.17 15.10
CA CYS A 66 -3.28 -44.79 15.42
C CYS A 66 -3.75 -43.54 14.63
N LEU A 67 -5.03 -43.52 14.26
CA LEU A 67 -5.75 -42.31 13.82
C LEU A 67 -6.56 -41.75 14.99
N PRO A 68 -6.71 -40.42 15.14
CA PRO A 68 -7.60 -39.85 16.14
C PRO A 68 -9.06 -40.21 15.81
N PRO A 69 -9.88 -40.67 16.78
CA PRO A 69 -11.27 -41.02 16.53
C PRO A 69 -12.07 -39.75 16.21
N ASN A 70 -12.83 -39.79 15.12
CA ASN A 70 -13.85 -38.80 14.81
C ASN A 70 -15.20 -39.51 14.67
N SER A 71 -16.26 -38.87 15.14
CA SER A 71 -17.56 -39.48 15.42
C SER A 71 -18.24 -40.16 14.21
N GLY A 72 -18.62 -41.42 14.41
CA GLY A 72 -19.73 -42.07 13.71
C GLY A 72 -19.40 -42.83 12.43
N HIS A 73 -19.12 -44.14 12.57
CA HIS A 73 -19.89 -45.20 11.91
C HIS A 73 -19.46 -46.59 12.41
N GLU A 74 -20.44 -47.46 12.72
CA GLU A 74 -20.22 -48.89 12.97
C GLU A 74 -20.02 -49.68 11.65
N PRO A 75 -19.35 -50.85 11.69
CA PRO A 75 -18.95 -51.60 10.51
C PRO A 75 -20.00 -52.65 10.07
N PRO A 76 -19.80 -53.25 8.89
CA PRO A 76 -19.98 -54.70 8.84
C PRO A 76 -18.88 -55.47 8.08
N ALA A 77 -18.58 -56.64 8.66
CA ALA A 77 -18.29 -57.94 8.05
C ALA A 77 -17.11 -58.15 7.07
N SER A 78 -16.43 -59.26 7.34
CA SER A 78 -15.38 -59.93 6.58
C SER A 78 -15.90 -60.76 5.41
N ASP A 79 -15.06 -60.97 4.40
CA ASP A 79 -14.72 -62.34 3.96
C ASP A 79 -13.34 -62.38 3.25
N GLY A 80 -12.66 -63.53 3.29
CA GLY A 80 -11.21 -63.61 3.02
C GLY A 80 -10.73 -64.71 2.05
N LYS A 81 -9.46 -65.12 2.24
CA LYS A 81 -8.52 -65.89 1.35
C LYS A 81 -7.67 -64.92 0.51
N GLY A 82 -6.33 -64.85 0.63
CA GLY A 82 -5.31 -65.90 0.78
C GLY A 82 -4.69 -66.15 -0.61
N SER A 83 -3.38 -66.15 -0.90
CA SER A 83 -2.14 -66.40 -0.14
C SER A 83 -0.98 -65.60 -0.80
N SER A 84 0.00 -65.05 -0.07
CA SER A 84 1.40 -65.56 0.07
C SER A 84 2.05 -66.09 -1.23
N MET A 85 3.32 -65.82 -1.58
CA MET A 85 4.50 -65.70 -0.71
C MET A 85 5.77 -65.24 -1.49
N ASN A 86 6.75 -64.57 -0.83
CA ASN A 86 8.22 -64.60 -1.11
C ASN A 86 8.75 -64.14 -2.51
N ARG A 87 10.04 -63.79 -2.73
CA ARG A 87 11.21 -63.35 -1.93
C ARG A 87 12.30 -62.87 -2.92
N HIS A 88 13.18 -61.97 -2.46
CA HIS A 88 14.56 -61.76 -2.96
C HIS A 88 14.72 -61.39 -4.45
N ARG A 89 15.83 -60.84 -4.93
CA ARG A 89 16.88 -59.90 -4.46
C ARG A 89 17.88 -59.87 -5.63
N ASP A 90 18.54 -58.73 -5.80
CA ASP A 90 19.87 -58.59 -6.41
C ASP A 90 20.04 -58.64 -7.95
N ASP A 91 20.73 -57.58 -8.40
CA ASP A 91 21.80 -57.48 -9.41
C ASP A 91 21.55 -57.44 -10.95
N GLU A 92 21.66 -56.20 -11.43
CA GLU A 92 22.70 -55.68 -12.34
C GLU A 92 22.72 -55.89 -13.89
N MET A 93 23.09 -54.77 -14.53
CA MET A 93 23.89 -54.57 -15.75
C MET A 93 23.31 -54.66 -17.19
N GLN A 94 23.33 -53.47 -17.81
CA GLN A 94 23.88 -53.11 -19.15
C GLN A 94 23.13 -53.45 -20.47
N GLY A 95 23.32 -52.58 -21.47
CA GLY A 95 22.91 -52.74 -22.88
C GLY A 95 21.89 -51.71 -23.41
N THR A 96 22.22 -50.42 -23.56
CA THR A 96 22.72 -49.74 -24.78
C THR A 96 22.07 -50.09 -26.15
N SER A 97 21.54 -49.04 -26.82
CA SER A 97 21.40 -48.87 -28.30
C SER A 97 20.40 -49.78 -29.06
N THR A 98 19.79 -49.45 -30.23
CA THR A 98 19.58 -48.20 -31.00
C THR A 98 18.52 -48.42 -32.12
N HIS A 99 17.78 -47.35 -32.47
CA HIS A 99 17.26 -47.00 -33.83
C HIS A 99 16.24 -47.84 -34.67
N ARG A 100 15.40 -47.04 -35.38
CA ARG A 100 14.73 -47.24 -36.71
C ARG A 100 13.38 -47.99 -36.72
N TYR A 101 12.28 -47.37 -37.20
CA TYR A 101 11.83 -47.17 -38.61
C TYR A 101 11.42 -48.54 -39.25
N ASP A 102 10.29 -48.75 -39.95
CA ASP A 102 9.39 -47.81 -40.68
C ASP A 102 7.92 -48.39 -40.81
N PRO A 103 7.04 -48.20 -41.86
CA PRO A 103 5.69 -47.65 -41.64
C PRO A 103 4.54 -48.46 -42.34
N ALA A 104 3.56 -47.73 -42.93
CA ALA A 104 2.52 -48.13 -43.91
C ALA A 104 1.15 -48.59 -43.36
N LEU A 105 0.00 -48.41 -44.05
CA LEU A 105 -0.57 -47.37 -44.94
C LEU A 105 -2.00 -47.83 -45.37
N PHE A 106 -2.76 -47.00 -46.12
CA PHE A 106 -4.08 -47.30 -46.76
C PHE A 106 -5.28 -47.48 -45.80
N SER A 107 -6.56 -47.18 -46.10
CA SER A 107 -7.29 -46.44 -47.17
C SER A 107 -8.77 -46.23 -46.69
N SER A 108 -9.76 -45.58 -47.33
CA SER A 108 -9.98 -45.09 -48.72
C SER A 108 -10.86 -43.81 -48.78
N ARG A 109 -11.05 -43.31 -50.01
CA ARG A 109 -12.07 -42.35 -50.53
C ARG A 109 -13.31 -43.11 -51.11
N PRO A 110 -14.29 -42.48 -51.81
CA PRO A 110 -15.09 -41.26 -51.57
C PRO A 110 -16.60 -41.45 -51.92
N LEU A 111 -17.43 -40.39 -51.99
CA LEU A 111 -18.21 -39.98 -53.20
C LEU A 111 -19.13 -38.74 -52.98
N PHE A 112 -19.14 -37.86 -53.98
CA PHE A 112 -20.08 -36.74 -54.28
C PHE A 112 -21.19 -37.26 -55.24
N PRO A 113 -22.32 -36.55 -55.61
CA PRO A 113 -22.28 -35.20 -56.25
C PRO A 113 -23.56 -34.28 -56.28
N THR A 114 -23.37 -33.07 -56.85
CA THR A 114 -24.30 -32.24 -57.71
C THR A 114 -25.67 -31.75 -57.18
N SER A 115 -26.27 -30.62 -57.64
CA SER A 115 -25.83 -29.39 -58.36
C SER A 115 -27.02 -28.38 -58.45
N ASP A 116 -26.78 -27.17 -58.98
CA ASP A 116 -27.78 -26.25 -59.61
C ASP A 116 -28.81 -25.49 -58.73
N ASN A 117 -29.31 -24.27 -59.05
CA ASN A 117 -28.77 -23.09 -59.78
C ASN A 117 -29.75 -21.87 -59.65
N VAL A 118 -29.34 -20.65 -60.05
CA VAL A 118 -30.19 -19.53 -60.61
C VAL A 118 -30.99 -18.52 -59.71
N HIS A 119 -30.53 -17.24 -59.76
CA HIS A 119 -31.18 -15.89 -59.86
C HIS A 119 -32.19 -15.21 -58.87
N ASN A 120 -31.76 -14.02 -58.42
CA ASN A 120 -32.36 -12.66 -58.51
C ASN A 120 -33.43 -12.05 -57.53
N SER A 121 -33.01 -10.90 -56.97
CA SER A 121 -33.69 -9.56 -56.87
C SER A 121 -34.85 -9.24 -55.90
N ILE A 122 -34.50 -8.49 -54.84
CA ILE A 122 -35.00 -7.14 -54.43
C ILE A 122 -36.54 -6.85 -54.48
N SER A 123 -37.20 -6.70 -53.30
CA SER A 123 -37.71 -5.41 -52.77
C SER A 123 -38.56 -5.50 -51.46
N SER A 124 -38.54 -4.38 -50.73
CA SER A 124 -39.14 -3.93 -49.45
C SER A 124 -40.59 -4.26 -49.01
N GLU A 125 -40.77 -4.36 -47.67
CA GLU A 125 -41.91 -3.87 -46.80
C GLU A 125 -43.32 -4.51 -46.98
N ASP A 126 -44.10 -4.95 -45.96
CA ASP A 126 -44.14 -4.65 -44.51
C ASP A 126 -45.05 -5.62 -43.68
N GLN A 127 -44.82 -5.70 -42.36
CA GLN A 127 -45.71 -6.02 -41.21
C GLN A 127 -46.51 -7.36 -40.95
N THR A 128 -46.37 -7.80 -39.68
CA THR A 128 -47.31 -8.53 -38.76
C THR A 128 -47.41 -10.08 -38.64
N VAL A 129 -46.60 -10.62 -37.71
CA VAL A 129 -46.94 -11.52 -36.57
C VAL A 129 -47.93 -12.70 -36.75
N TYR A 130 -47.43 -13.94 -36.59
CA TYR A 130 -47.77 -14.84 -35.46
C TYR A 130 -46.70 -15.96 -35.31
N LEU A 131 -46.54 -16.47 -34.08
CA LEU A 131 -45.43 -17.33 -33.65
C LEU A 131 -45.57 -18.79 -34.11
N ASN A 132 -44.46 -19.42 -34.52
CA ASN A 132 -44.21 -20.82 -34.15
C ASN A 132 -42.72 -21.19 -34.13
N GLU A 133 -42.39 -22.26 -33.41
CA GLU A 133 -41.05 -22.52 -32.85
C GLU A 133 -40.05 -23.18 -33.83
N ASN A 134 -38.79 -22.71 -33.80
CA ASN A 134 -37.51 -23.35 -34.16
C ASN A 134 -36.54 -22.43 -34.92
N ASN A 135 -36.13 -21.31 -34.30
CA ASN A 135 -35.12 -20.44 -34.88
C ASN A 135 -33.71 -20.94 -34.48
N LYS A 136 -33.01 -21.62 -35.40
CA LYS A 136 -31.58 -21.93 -35.21
C LYS A 136 -30.78 -20.63 -35.28
N TYR A 137 -29.88 -20.44 -34.31
CA TYR A 137 -28.92 -19.34 -34.32
C TYR A 137 -28.10 -19.32 -35.63
N PRO A 138 -27.64 -18.14 -36.11
CA PRO A 138 -26.74 -18.06 -37.25
C PRO A 138 -25.46 -18.90 -37.00
N PRO A 139 -24.94 -19.59 -38.03
CA PRO A 139 -23.79 -20.49 -37.93
C PRO A 139 -22.51 -19.70 -37.65
N GLY A 140 -22.28 -19.44 -36.37
CA GLY A 140 -21.26 -18.53 -35.87
C GLY A 140 -21.44 -18.26 -34.38
N ILE A 141 -22.68 -18.18 -33.88
CA ILE A 141 -22.92 -18.03 -32.44
C ILE A 141 -22.45 -19.27 -31.66
N ASP A 142 -22.72 -20.49 -32.13
CA ASP A 142 -22.19 -21.71 -31.48
C ASP A 142 -20.65 -21.78 -31.52
N LEU A 143 -20.01 -21.23 -32.55
CA LEU A 143 -18.55 -21.12 -32.64
C LEU A 143 -18.00 -20.05 -31.68
N ILE A 144 -18.69 -18.93 -31.53
CA ILE A 144 -18.35 -17.86 -30.59
C ILE A 144 -18.56 -18.34 -29.15
N LEU A 145 -19.66 -19.03 -28.86
CA LEU A 145 -19.93 -19.67 -27.55
C LEU A 145 -18.90 -20.76 -27.25
N SER A 146 -18.51 -21.58 -28.24
CA SER A 146 -17.42 -22.56 -28.10
C SER A 146 -16.06 -21.90 -27.83
N ARG A 147 -15.77 -20.77 -28.48
CA ARG A 147 -14.56 -19.97 -28.23
C ARG A 147 -14.59 -19.31 -26.84
N LEU A 148 -15.73 -18.76 -26.42
CA LEU A 148 -15.94 -18.18 -25.08
C LEU A 148 -15.77 -19.24 -23.99
N ASP A 149 -16.40 -20.40 -24.12
CA ASP A 149 -16.29 -21.52 -23.17
C ASP A 149 -14.86 -22.12 -23.13
N LYS A 150 -14.13 -22.13 -24.26
CA LYS A 150 -12.67 -22.41 -24.27
C LYS A 150 -11.87 -21.36 -23.52
N MET A 151 -12.11 -20.07 -23.76
CA MET A 151 -11.42 -18.97 -23.06
C MET A 151 -11.73 -18.99 -21.56
N GLU A 152 -12.97 -19.27 -21.16
CA GLU A 152 -13.39 -19.35 -19.76
C GLU A 152 -12.73 -20.55 -19.02
N LYS A 153 -12.58 -21.69 -19.71
CA LYS A 153 -11.78 -22.83 -19.24
C LYS A 153 -10.29 -22.52 -19.16
N GLN A 154 -9.72 -21.76 -20.11
CA GLN A 154 -8.33 -21.31 -20.07
C GLN A 154 -8.08 -20.31 -18.92
N ILE A 155 -8.98 -19.34 -18.73
CA ILE A 155 -8.94 -18.38 -17.61
C ILE A 155 -9.07 -19.12 -16.27
N SER A 156 -9.91 -20.16 -16.20
CA SER A 156 -10.05 -21.02 -15.01
C SER A 156 -8.78 -21.83 -14.72
N SER A 157 -8.08 -22.29 -15.76
CA SER A 157 -6.76 -22.94 -15.65
C SER A 157 -5.69 -21.96 -15.16
N LEU A 158 -5.61 -20.75 -15.75
CA LEU A 158 -4.70 -19.68 -15.32
C LEU A 158 -4.97 -19.26 -13.86
N LYS A 159 -6.24 -19.13 -13.46
CA LYS A 159 -6.63 -18.89 -12.05
C LYS A 159 -6.25 -20.05 -11.12
N ALA A 160 -6.07 -21.28 -11.62
CA ALA A 160 -5.58 -22.42 -10.84
C ALA A 160 -4.05 -22.43 -10.73
N GLU A 161 -3.31 -22.10 -11.80
CA GLU A 161 -1.84 -21.97 -11.78
C GLU A 161 -1.38 -20.78 -10.93
N LEU A 162 -2.00 -19.61 -11.08
CA LEU A 162 -1.71 -18.41 -10.26
C LEU A 162 -1.95 -18.65 -8.75
N ARG A 163 -2.79 -19.63 -8.39
CA ARG A 163 -2.97 -20.06 -6.99
C ARG A 163 -1.87 -20.99 -6.49
N GLN A 164 -1.11 -21.65 -7.36
CA GLN A 164 0.05 -22.46 -7.00
C GLN A 164 1.33 -21.63 -6.87
N THR A 165 1.51 -20.58 -7.67
CA THR A 165 2.72 -19.72 -7.61
C THR A 165 2.85 -18.96 -6.27
N ARG A 166 1.76 -18.78 -5.52
CA ARG A 166 1.74 -18.03 -4.24
C ARG A 166 2.39 -18.77 -3.05
N SER A 167 2.80 -20.03 -3.19
CA SER A 167 3.35 -20.83 -2.07
C SER A 167 4.88 -20.98 -2.01
N ASN A 168 5.64 -20.47 -3.00
CA ASN A 168 7.09 -20.75 -3.09
C ASN A 168 8.02 -19.60 -2.63
N ASP A 169 7.55 -18.36 -2.48
CA ASP A 169 8.40 -17.22 -2.08
C ASP A 169 8.49 -17.03 -0.54
N ARG A 170 9.04 -18.00 0.20
CA ARG A 170 9.49 -17.83 1.61
C ARG A 170 10.66 -18.75 2.04
N SER A 171 11.85 -18.56 1.45
CA SER A 171 13.12 -18.89 2.13
C SER A 171 14.34 -18.24 1.45
N GLY A 172 14.89 -17.20 2.07
CA GLY A 172 16.16 -16.57 1.67
C GLY A 172 16.84 -15.98 2.90
N THR A 173 17.84 -16.69 3.42
CA THR A 173 18.47 -16.37 4.72
C THR A 173 19.51 -15.27 4.59
N ILE A 174 19.46 -14.29 5.50
CA ILE A 174 20.42 -13.18 5.57
C ILE A 174 21.78 -13.69 6.07
N ALA A 175 22.84 -13.42 5.32
CA ALA A 175 24.22 -13.61 5.76
C ALA A 175 24.71 -12.36 6.53
N GLN A 176 25.38 -12.58 7.66
CA GLN A 176 25.97 -11.51 8.48
C GLN A 176 27.28 -11.02 7.86
N SER A 177 27.52 -9.71 7.84
CA SER A 177 28.83 -9.11 7.58
C SER A 177 29.09 -7.96 8.54
N HIS A 178 30.32 -7.87 9.04
CA HIS A 178 30.66 -7.11 10.24
C HIS A 178 30.64 -5.59 10.10
N SER A 179 30.34 -4.93 11.22
CA SER A 179 30.55 -3.50 11.45
C SER A 179 32.04 -3.13 11.45
N ALA A 180 32.40 -2.04 10.76
CA ALA A 180 33.66 -1.33 10.94
C ALA A 180 33.38 0.15 11.23
N SER A 181 34.01 0.68 12.28
CA SER A 181 33.91 2.08 12.72
C SER A 181 34.75 3.02 11.84
N PRO A 182 34.34 4.29 11.66
CA PRO A 182 35.11 5.26 10.90
C PRO A 182 36.33 5.77 11.70
N THR A 183 37.46 5.92 11.02
CA THR A 183 38.68 6.56 11.55
C THR A 183 38.86 7.93 10.89
N GLU A 184 39.29 8.93 11.66
CA GLU A 184 39.34 10.34 11.22
C GLU A 184 40.62 10.76 10.46
N LEU A 185 40.47 11.83 9.66
CA LEU A 185 41.48 12.83 9.25
C LEU A 185 42.61 12.39 8.27
N PRO A 186 43.26 13.32 7.52
CA PRO A 186 43.24 14.80 7.66
C PRO A 186 42.84 15.61 6.40
N SER A 187 42.69 16.91 6.60
CA SER A 187 42.29 17.93 5.62
C SER A 187 43.41 18.40 4.66
N THR A 188 43.08 18.60 3.38
CA THR A 188 43.78 19.54 2.48
C THR A 188 42.81 20.26 1.55
N MET A 189 42.87 21.59 1.48
CA MET A 189 42.00 22.42 0.62
C MET A 189 42.23 22.21 -0.88
N LYS A 190 41.13 22.15 -1.66
CA LYS A 190 41.03 22.53 -3.09
C LYS A 190 39.59 22.37 -3.61
N GLY A 191 39.01 23.44 -4.18
CA GLY A 191 37.84 23.43 -5.09
C GLY A 191 36.51 22.89 -4.55
N SER A 192 35.43 23.69 -4.60
CA SER A 192 34.07 23.22 -4.27
C SER A 192 33.60 22.19 -5.31
N THR A 193 33.56 20.91 -4.92
CA THR A 193 33.13 19.79 -5.77
C THR A 193 31.75 19.29 -5.33
N LEU A 194 30.88 18.97 -6.29
CA LEU A 194 29.57 18.38 -6.02
C LEU A 194 29.73 16.91 -5.59
N VAL A 195 29.71 16.65 -4.28
CA VAL A 195 29.73 15.28 -3.74
C VAL A 195 28.35 14.65 -3.98
N LYS A 196 28.26 13.77 -4.97
CA LYS A 196 27.06 12.93 -5.18
C LYS A 196 26.80 12.10 -3.92
N SER A 197 25.62 12.27 -3.31
CA SER A 197 25.18 11.33 -2.28
C SER A 197 24.91 9.96 -2.92
N PRO A 198 24.95 8.85 -2.17
CA PRO A 198 24.64 7.55 -2.76
C PRO A 198 23.16 7.47 -3.16
N GLY A 199 22.92 6.98 -4.38
CA GLY A 199 21.57 6.63 -4.84
C GLY A 199 20.92 5.56 -3.96
N LYS A 200 19.60 5.41 -4.08
CA LYS A 200 18.78 4.58 -3.19
C LYS A 200 18.00 3.51 -3.95
N HIS A 201 17.68 2.44 -3.23
CA HIS A 201 16.83 1.37 -3.75
C HIS A 201 15.35 1.66 -3.48
N PHE A 202 14.54 1.47 -4.52
CA PHE A 202 13.08 1.62 -4.50
C PHE A 202 12.43 0.39 -5.15
N VAL A 203 11.13 0.22 -4.96
CA VAL A 203 10.34 -0.78 -5.67
C VAL A 203 9.59 -0.08 -6.80
N GLU A 204 9.77 -0.53 -8.05
CA GLU A 204 8.99 -0.09 -9.21
C GLU A 204 7.57 -0.65 -9.10
N ASP A 205 6.56 0.21 -9.10
CA ASP A 205 5.18 -0.21 -8.83
C ASP A 205 4.56 -1.03 -9.97
N ALA A 206 5.09 -0.94 -11.20
CA ALA A 206 4.58 -1.67 -12.36
C ALA A 206 5.02 -3.15 -12.39
N THR A 207 6.26 -3.43 -11.98
CA THR A 207 6.86 -4.78 -12.03
C THR A 207 7.00 -5.44 -10.65
N GLY A 208 6.97 -4.63 -9.58
CA GLY A 208 7.38 -5.05 -8.24
C GLY A 208 8.89 -5.26 -8.10
N ALA A 209 9.69 -4.94 -9.13
CA ALA A 209 11.14 -5.10 -9.09
C ALA A 209 11.77 -4.08 -8.13
N THR A 210 12.79 -4.50 -7.37
CA THR A 210 13.66 -3.54 -6.68
C THR A 210 14.62 -2.94 -7.69
N ILE A 211 14.61 -1.62 -7.79
CA ILE A 211 15.40 -0.83 -8.74
C ILE A 211 16.29 0.17 -8.00
N PHE A 212 17.38 0.59 -8.64
CA PHE A 212 18.23 1.67 -8.16
C PHE A 212 17.84 3.00 -8.85
N LEU A 213 17.76 4.07 -8.06
CA LEU A 213 17.64 5.46 -8.50
C LEU A 213 18.88 6.23 -8.00
N GLY A 214 19.46 7.07 -8.86
CA GLY A 214 20.54 7.96 -8.44
C GLY A 214 20.09 9.03 -7.44
N SER A 215 21.05 9.71 -6.82
CA SER A 215 20.77 10.72 -5.78
C SER A 215 20.02 11.94 -6.30
N HIS A 216 20.17 12.25 -7.58
CA HIS A 216 19.53 13.35 -8.26
C HIS A 216 18.45 12.84 -9.21
N SER A 217 17.80 11.71 -8.93
CA SER A 217 16.63 11.27 -9.71
C SER A 217 15.46 12.25 -9.56
N ASP A 218 14.43 12.11 -10.39
CA ASP A 218 13.17 12.80 -10.09
C ASP A 218 12.48 12.10 -8.90
N PRO A 219 11.53 12.76 -8.20
CA PRO A 219 10.91 12.20 -7.01
C PRO A 219 10.40 10.77 -7.27
N PRO A 220 10.73 9.77 -6.43
CA PRO A 220 10.42 8.36 -6.73
C PRO A 220 8.94 8.12 -7.05
N VAL A 221 8.02 8.80 -6.36
CA VAL A 221 6.58 8.71 -6.62
C VAL A 221 6.22 9.14 -8.05
N ALA A 222 6.88 10.19 -8.56
CA ALA A 222 6.72 10.67 -9.95
C ALA A 222 7.24 9.67 -10.98
N LEU A 223 8.23 8.86 -10.60
CA LEU A 223 8.78 7.76 -11.39
C LEU A 223 7.99 6.44 -11.22
N GLY A 224 6.86 6.44 -10.48
CA GLY A 224 6.11 5.22 -10.18
C GLY A 224 6.86 4.24 -9.28
N CYS A 225 7.64 4.76 -8.32
CA CYS A 225 8.52 4.01 -7.44
C CYS A 225 8.27 4.36 -5.96
N ARG A 226 8.32 3.35 -5.08
CA ARG A 226 8.11 3.52 -3.62
C ARG A 226 9.26 2.99 -2.78
N GLN A 227 9.44 3.54 -1.58
CA GLN A 227 10.54 3.15 -0.70
C GLN A 227 10.27 1.78 -0.06
N ALA A 228 11.28 0.91 -0.04
CA ALA A 228 11.18 -0.39 0.61
C ALA A 228 11.20 -0.21 2.15
N GLY A 229 10.03 -0.33 2.80
CA GLY A 229 9.92 -0.35 4.27
C GLY A 229 8.81 0.50 4.89
N SER A 230 8.08 1.32 4.13
CA SER A 230 6.93 2.06 4.65
C SER A 230 5.69 1.16 4.78
N ASP A 231 5.39 0.76 6.02
CA ASP A 231 4.14 0.20 6.56
C ASP A 231 3.37 -0.89 5.76
N PRO A 232 3.21 -2.13 6.26
CA PRO A 232 2.46 -3.19 5.58
C PRO A 232 0.93 -2.98 5.51
N MET A 233 0.39 -1.84 6.00
CA MET A 233 -1.05 -1.52 5.94
C MET A 233 -1.59 -1.23 4.53
N PHE A 234 -0.76 -0.95 3.53
CA PHE A 234 -1.20 -0.65 2.15
C PHE A 234 -1.25 -1.86 1.20
N ASN A 235 -1.48 -3.08 1.72
CA ASN A 235 -1.51 -4.30 0.90
C ASN A 235 -2.82 -4.57 0.14
N ASP A 236 -3.95 -3.91 0.46
CA ASP A 236 -5.23 -4.16 -0.24
C ASP A 236 -5.39 -3.36 -1.55
N ALA A 237 -4.78 -2.18 -1.66
CA ALA A 237 -4.87 -1.35 -2.89
C ALA A 237 -4.05 -1.87 -4.08
N MET A 238 -3.23 -2.92 -3.88
CA MET A 238 -2.26 -3.44 -4.87
C MET A 238 -2.40 -4.94 -5.16
N LEU A 239 -3.51 -5.57 -4.78
CA LEU A 239 -3.82 -6.96 -5.19
C LEU A 239 -4.27 -7.08 -6.67
N SER A 240 -4.13 -6.02 -7.47
CA SER A 240 -4.94 -5.80 -8.67
C SER A 240 -4.23 -5.50 -9.99
N ASP A 241 -2.89 -5.53 -10.08
CA ASP A 241 -2.20 -5.66 -11.39
C ASP A 241 -1.65 -7.07 -11.63
N GLN A 242 -2.46 -8.08 -11.27
CA GLN A 242 -2.24 -9.49 -11.66
C GLN A 242 -2.41 -9.73 -13.18
N LEU A 243 -2.55 -8.66 -13.98
CA LEU A 243 -2.73 -8.65 -15.44
C LEU A 243 -1.41 -8.42 -16.20
N VAL A 244 -0.31 -8.14 -15.50
CA VAL A 244 1.05 -8.32 -16.02
C VAL A 244 1.61 -9.62 -15.42
N PRO A 245 1.68 -10.73 -16.19
CA PRO A 245 2.36 -11.94 -15.72
C PRO A 245 3.81 -11.62 -15.33
N ARG A 246 4.35 -12.27 -14.28
CA ARG A 246 5.80 -12.16 -13.94
C ARG A 246 6.74 -12.48 -15.12
N THR A 247 6.24 -13.18 -16.13
CA THR A 247 6.96 -13.54 -17.36
C THR A 247 6.88 -12.49 -18.46
N TYR A 248 6.03 -11.46 -18.36
CA TYR A 248 5.92 -10.40 -19.36
C TYR A 248 7.26 -9.61 -19.43
N PRO A 249 7.74 -9.21 -20.62
CA PRO A 249 7.12 -9.35 -21.95
C PRO A 249 7.36 -10.70 -22.65
N PHE A 250 8.00 -11.66 -21.99
CA PHE A 250 8.31 -13.01 -22.49
C PHE A 250 7.20 -14.04 -22.19
N THR A 251 5.95 -13.62 -22.03
CA THR A 251 4.84 -14.53 -21.74
C THR A 251 4.53 -15.36 -22.99
N ASN A 252 4.70 -16.68 -22.89
CA ASN A 252 4.32 -17.58 -23.98
C ASN A 252 2.79 -17.70 -24.07
N LEU A 253 2.22 -17.34 -25.22
CA LEU A 253 0.78 -17.45 -25.49
C LEU A 253 0.36 -18.84 -26.00
N TRP A 254 1.32 -19.67 -26.42
CA TRP A 254 1.11 -20.96 -27.07
C TRP A 254 1.58 -22.15 -26.20
N LYS A 255 0.98 -23.32 -26.38
CA LYS A 255 1.33 -24.54 -25.61
C LYS A 255 2.57 -25.28 -26.15
N GLN A 256 2.87 -25.09 -27.42
CA GLN A 256 4.05 -25.61 -28.11
C GLN A 256 4.75 -24.42 -28.79
N GLU A 257 5.86 -24.63 -29.49
CA GLU A 257 6.51 -23.55 -30.24
C GLU A 257 5.72 -23.29 -31.53
N PRO A 258 5.10 -22.12 -31.69
CA PRO A 258 4.27 -21.83 -32.86
C PRO A 258 5.11 -21.57 -34.11
N GLY A 259 4.64 -22.07 -35.26
CA GLY A 259 5.11 -21.63 -36.57
C GLY A 259 4.66 -20.19 -36.88
N ALA A 260 5.24 -19.57 -37.91
CA ALA A 260 4.89 -18.19 -38.23
C ALA A 260 3.40 -18.03 -38.63
N GLY A 261 2.78 -19.07 -39.22
CA GLY A 261 1.33 -19.11 -39.45
C GLY A 261 0.50 -19.01 -38.16
N GLU A 262 0.82 -19.81 -37.12
CA GLU A 262 0.13 -19.77 -35.82
C GLU A 262 0.31 -18.44 -35.08
N ILE A 263 1.43 -17.75 -35.30
CA ILE A 263 1.63 -16.40 -34.77
C ILE A 263 0.78 -15.39 -35.56
N CYS A 264 0.67 -15.53 -36.88
CA CYS A 264 -0.17 -14.66 -37.71
C CYS A 264 -1.68 -14.77 -37.41
N GLU A 265 -2.14 -15.83 -36.75
CA GLU A 265 -3.52 -15.91 -36.23
C GLU A 265 -3.82 -14.87 -35.13
N THR A 266 -2.80 -14.28 -34.48
CA THR A 266 -3.01 -13.20 -33.49
C THR A 266 -3.16 -11.82 -34.12
N LEU A 267 -2.89 -11.67 -35.43
CA LEU A 267 -3.10 -10.41 -36.15
C LEU A 267 -4.61 -10.14 -36.31
N PRO A 268 -5.06 -8.89 -36.09
CA PRO A 268 -6.47 -8.52 -36.23
C PRO A 268 -6.86 -8.45 -37.72
N ASP A 269 -8.11 -8.10 -37.98
CA ASP A 269 -8.63 -7.90 -39.33
C ASP A 269 -7.88 -6.76 -40.07
N GLU A 270 -7.88 -6.80 -41.39
CA GLU A 270 -7.12 -5.88 -42.26
C GLU A 270 -7.44 -4.40 -42.01
N SER A 271 -8.69 -4.08 -41.66
CA SER A 271 -9.14 -2.74 -41.30
C SER A 271 -8.46 -2.22 -40.02
N ASP A 272 -8.28 -3.09 -39.02
CA ASP A 272 -7.59 -2.74 -37.78
C ASP A 272 -6.07 -2.64 -37.99
N ILE A 273 -5.48 -3.49 -38.83
CA ILE A 273 -4.06 -3.35 -39.23
C ILE A 273 -3.81 -1.97 -39.85
N ILE A 274 -4.63 -1.55 -40.82
CA ILE A 274 -4.54 -0.21 -41.44
C ILE A 274 -4.74 0.89 -40.40
N ARG A 275 -5.74 0.75 -39.52
CA ARG A 275 -6.07 1.74 -38.48
C ARG A 275 -4.92 1.93 -37.48
N TYR A 276 -4.31 0.85 -36.99
CA TYR A 276 -3.17 0.92 -36.09
C TYR A 276 -1.90 1.43 -36.80
N TRP A 277 -1.71 1.09 -38.08
CA TRP A 277 -0.63 1.67 -38.90
C TRP A 277 -0.80 3.19 -39.05
N GLN A 278 -1.99 3.68 -39.43
CA GLN A 278 -2.28 5.12 -39.51
C GLN A 278 -2.04 5.83 -38.17
N VAL A 279 -2.50 5.24 -37.06
CA VAL A 279 -2.26 5.81 -35.72
C VAL A 279 -0.76 5.85 -35.40
N TYR A 280 0.01 4.82 -35.75
CA TYR A 280 1.47 4.82 -35.61
C TYR A 280 2.12 5.95 -36.42
N GLN A 281 1.74 6.10 -37.69
CA GLN A 281 2.26 7.13 -38.61
C GLN A 281 2.00 8.55 -38.09
N THR A 282 0.86 8.81 -37.45
CA THR A 282 0.44 10.17 -37.03
C THR A 282 0.75 10.49 -35.57
N ASN A 283 0.79 9.50 -34.66
CA ASN A 283 0.93 9.75 -33.21
C ASN A 283 2.24 9.22 -32.61
N VAL A 284 2.95 8.30 -33.28
CA VAL A 284 4.16 7.67 -32.72
C VAL A 284 5.39 8.03 -33.52
N HIS A 285 5.39 7.74 -34.83
CA HIS A 285 6.55 7.93 -35.70
C HIS A 285 7.11 9.37 -35.66
N PRO A 286 6.31 10.46 -35.66
CA PRO A 286 6.87 11.82 -35.66
C PRO A 286 7.63 12.15 -34.38
N PHE A 287 7.19 11.61 -33.24
CA PHE A 287 7.82 11.86 -31.93
C PHE A 287 8.86 10.81 -31.53
N TYR A 288 8.88 9.66 -32.22
CA TYR A 288 9.83 8.57 -32.00
C TYR A 288 10.05 7.75 -33.29
N PRO A 289 10.84 8.26 -34.26
CA PRO A 289 11.01 7.66 -35.59
C PRO A 289 12.00 6.48 -35.61
N ALA A 290 11.75 5.46 -34.79
CA ALA A 290 12.58 4.24 -34.72
C ALA A 290 12.39 3.29 -35.91
N LEU A 291 11.30 3.42 -36.68
CA LEU A 291 11.12 2.72 -37.96
C LEU A 291 11.83 3.49 -39.07
N VAL A 292 13.16 3.32 -39.17
CA VAL A 292 13.99 3.97 -40.19
C VAL A 292 13.74 3.43 -41.59
N THR A 293 13.30 2.18 -41.73
CA THR A 293 12.93 1.57 -43.02
C THR A 293 11.46 1.85 -43.39
N TYR A 294 10.97 3.07 -43.11
CA TYR A 294 9.55 3.44 -43.15
C TYR A 294 8.85 3.11 -44.49
N GLU A 295 9.38 3.60 -45.62
CA GLU A 295 8.77 3.38 -46.94
C GLU A 295 8.78 1.91 -47.35
N LYS A 296 9.92 1.23 -47.15
CA LYS A 296 10.08 -0.19 -47.42
C LYS A 296 9.09 -1.03 -46.59
N PHE A 297 8.94 -0.70 -45.31
CA PHE A 297 7.97 -1.36 -44.44
C PHE A 297 6.54 -1.14 -44.90
N ASN A 298 6.17 0.09 -45.30
CA ASN A 298 4.86 0.42 -45.83
C ASN A 298 4.50 -0.41 -47.06
N ILE A 299 5.43 -0.55 -48.02
CA ILE A 299 5.24 -1.41 -49.20
C ILE A 299 5.08 -2.88 -48.80
N SER A 300 5.99 -3.41 -47.96
CA SER A 300 5.93 -4.80 -47.50
C SER A 300 4.65 -5.12 -46.72
N LEU A 301 4.10 -4.15 -45.97
CA LEU A 301 2.84 -4.30 -45.25
C LEU A 301 1.66 -4.53 -46.19
N PHE A 302 1.52 -3.70 -47.23
CA PHE A 302 0.44 -3.86 -48.20
C PHE A 302 0.62 -5.13 -49.06
N GLU A 303 1.85 -5.51 -49.40
CA GLU A 303 2.11 -6.81 -50.05
C GLU A 303 1.70 -8.01 -49.18
N PHE A 304 2.03 -7.97 -47.88
CA PHE A 304 1.64 -9.00 -46.92
C PHE A 304 0.11 -9.07 -46.74
N MET A 305 -0.56 -7.93 -46.61
CA MET A 305 -2.02 -7.86 -46.50
C MET A 305 -2.71 -8.42 -47.75
N ASN A 306 -2.26 -8.05 -48.96
CA ASN A 306 -2.81 -8.57 -50.20
C ASN A 306 -2.66 -10.11 -50.28
N LYS A 307 -1.50 -10.66 -49.88
CA LYS A 307 -1.29 -12.12 -49.78
C LYS A 307 -2.24 -12.76 -48.77
N ARG A 308 -2.36 -12.21 -47.56
CA ARG A 308 -3.25 -12.71 -46.50
C ARG A 308 -4.72 -12.72 -46.95
N THR A 309 -5.19 -11.66 -47.61
CA THR A 309 -6.54 -11.58 -48.15
C THR A 309 -6.78 -12.59 -49.29
N GLY A 310 -5.81 -12.77 -50.20
CA GLY A 310 -5.90 -13.78 -51.26
C GLY A 310 -6.03 -15.20 -50.72
N MET A 311 -5.24 -15.55 -49.70
CA MET A 311 -5.30 -16.87 -49.05
C MET A 311 -6.66 -17.17 -48.40
N LEU A 312 -7.31 -16.16 -47.81
CA LEU A 312 -8.67 -16.30 -47.24
C LEU A 312 -9.75 -16.54 -48.31
N LEU A 313 -9.49 -16.18 -49.57
CA LEU A 313 -10.43 -16.33 -50.69
C LEU A 313 -10.22 -17.63 -51.47
N GLU A 314 -8.99 -18.11 -51.60
CA GLU A 314 -8.64 -19.23 -52.50
C GLU A 314 -8.63 -20.62 -51.80
N ASN A 315 -8.76 -20.68 -50.47
CA ASN A 315 -8.66 -21.93 -49.67
C ASN A 315 -7.33 -22.69 -49.89
N ASP A 316 -6.30 -22.03 -50.42
CA ASP A 316 -5.02 -22.67 -50.73
C ASP A 316 -4.16 -22.88 -49.47
N THR A 317 -3.37 -23.95 -49.48
CA THR A 317 -2.65 -24.47 -48.31
C THR A 317 -1.15 -24.15 -48.30
N MET A 318 -0.70 -23.24 -49.17
CA MET A 318 0.56 -22.52 -48.93
C MET A 318 0.45 -21.78 -47.59
N ARG A 319 1.45 -21.95 -46.72
CA ARG A 319 1.38 -21.47 -45.34
C ARG A 319 2.04 -20.11 -45.21
N LEU A 320 1.54 -19.30 -44.28
CA LEU A 320 2.22 -18.08 -43.81
C LEU A 320 3.56 -18.37 -43.08
N ASP A 321 3.98 -19.64 -43.01
CA ASP A 321 5.26 -20.09 -42.46
C ASP A 321 6.48 -19.55 -43.25
N ASP A 322 6.32 -19.17 -44.52
CA ASP A 322 7.39 -18.63 -45.38
C ASP A 322 7.70 -17.13 -45.13
N VAL A 323 6.97 -16.44 -44.24
CA VAL A 323 7.18 -15.01 -43.96
C VAL A 323 8.36 -14.84 -42.99
N ASP A 324 9.29 -13.93 -43.31
CA ASP A 324 10.44 -13.62 -42.45
C ASP A 324 10.00 -13.24 -41.04
N SER A 325 10.39 -14.06 -40.07
CA SER A 325 10.11 -13.84 -38.64
C SER A 325 10.72 -12.54 -38.12
N SER A 326 11.82 -12.03 -38.72
CA SER A 326 12.38 -10.72 -38.36
C SER A 326 11.46 -9.57 -38.73
N TRP A 327 10.86 -9.63 -39.93
CA TRP A 327 9.87 -8.67 -40.39
C TRP A 327 8.54 -8.80 -39.63
N LEU A 328 8.07 -10.02 -39.33
CA LEU A 328 6.88 -10.20 -38.47
C LEU A 328 7.09 -9.62 -37.06
N ALA A 329 8.28 -9.79 -36.48
CA ALA A 329 8.61 -9.14 -35.20
C ALA A 329 8.45 -7.61 -35.28
N LEU A 330 8.94 -7.00 -36.37
CA LEU A 330 8.79 -5.56 -36.61
C LEU A 330 7.32 -5.17 -36.81
N LEU A 331 6.55 -5.93 -37.58
CA LEU A 331 5.11 -5.71 -37.77
C LEU A 331 4.37 -5.66 -36.43
N PHE A 332 4.52 -6.68 -35.60
CA PHE A 332 3.88 -6.71 -34.28
C PHE A 332 4.34 -5.58 -33.37
N ALA A 333 5.61 -5.15 -33.43
CA ALA A 333 6.10 -4.04 -32.62
C ALA A 333 5.52 -2.67 -33.08
N VAL A 334 5.39 -2.47 -34.40
CA VAL A 334 4.71 -1.31 -34.99
C VAL A 334 3.23 -1.29 -34.61
N LEU A 335 2.54 -2.43 -34.72
CA LEU A 335 1.13 -2.55 -34.33
C LEU A 335 0.94 -2.35 -32.81
N ALA A 336 1.85 -2.82 -31.96
CA ALA A 336 1.78 -2.57 -30.51
C ALA A 336 1.85 -1.06 -30.19
N CYS A 337 2.77 -0.34 -30.85
CA CYS A 337 2.86 1.12 -30.76
C CYS A 337 1.57 1.79 -31.29
N GLY A 338 1.05 1.37 -32.45
CA GLY A 338 -0.19 1.88 -33.03
C GLY A 338 -1.41 1.67 -32.13
N VAL A 339 -1.55 0.47 -31.56
CA VAL A 339 -2.57 0.14 -30.55
C VAL A 339 -2.44 1.06 -29.35
N GLN A 340 -1.25 1.19 -28.75
CA GLN A 340 -1.02 1.98 -27.53
C GLN A 340 -1.48 3.45 -27.67
N PHE A 341 -1.46 4.00 -28.89
CA PHE A 341 -1.94 5.35 -29.19
C PHE A 341 -3.34 5.41 -29.80
N SER A 342 -4.00 4.26 -30.02
CA SER A 342 -5.35 4.17 -30.59
C SER A 342 -6.47 4.58 -29.61
N ASN A 343 -7.63 4.91 -30.17
CA ASN A 343 -8.83 5.27 -29.43
C ASN A 343 -9.66 4.07 -28.94
N ASP A 344 -9.09 2.86 -28.97
CA ASP A 344 -9.70 1.67 -28.38
C ASP A 344 -9.90 1.86 -26.86
N PRO A 345 -10.94 1.25 -26.27
CA PRO A 345 -11.12 1.18 -24.83
C PRO A 345 -9.83 0.72 -24.12
N ILE A 346 -9.48 1.34 -23.00
CA ILE A 346 -8.16 1.17 -22.37
C ILE A 346 -7.78 -0.29 -22.09
N LYS A 347 -8.74 -1.13 -21.66
CA LYS A 347 -8.53 -2.56 -21.39
C LYS A 347 -8.14 -3.33 -22.66
N GLU A 348 -8.84 -3.04 -23.75
CA GLU A 348 -8.67 -3.68 -25.05
C GLU A 348 -7.34 -3.24 -25.68
N ARG A 349 -7.02 -1.95 -25.54
CA ARG A 349 -5.75 -1.35 -25.91
C ARG A 349 -4.56 -1.96 -25.18
N ASP A 350 -4.61 -2.02 -23.85
CA ASP A 350 -3.55 -2.61 -23.03
C ASP A 350 -3.35 -4.11 -23.36
N LEU A 351 -4.44 -4.87 -23.42
CA LEU A 351 -4.40 -6.30 -23.73
C LEU A 351 -3.84 -6.57 -25.14
N ARG A 352 -4.33 -5.87 -26.18
CA ARG A 352 -3.81 -6.02 -27.55
C ARG A 352 -2.33 -5.62 -27.65
N CYS A 353 -1.94 -4.51 -27.01
CA CYS A 353 -0.54 -4.07 -26.96
C CYS A 353 0.36 -5.17 -26.35
N LYS A 354 -0.05 -5.74 -25.22
CA LYS A 354 0.67 -6.85 -24.56
C LYS A 354 0.74 -8.10 -25.45
N VAL A 355 -0.35 -8.49 -26.11
CA VAL A 355 -0.39 -9.64 -27.04
C VAL A 355 0.55 -9.44 -28.23
N PHE A 356 0.56 -8.24 -28.83
CA PHE A 356 1.47 -7.92 -29.94
C PHE A 356 2.93 -7.86 -29.49
N ILE A 357 3.24 -7.36 -28.30
CA ILE A 357 4.60 -7.39 -27.74
C ILE A 357 5.08 -8.84 -27.52
N CYS A 358 4.24 -9.71 -26.94
CA CYS A 358 4.58 -11.12 -26.75
C CYS A 358 4.77 -11.84 -28.10
N SER A 359 3.92 -11.55 -29.09
CA SER A 359 4.02 -12.09 -30.46
C SER A 359 5.28 -11.61 -31.18
N SER A 360 5.64 -10.34 -31.01
CA SER A 360 6.90 -9.77 -31.53
C SER A 360 8.12 -10.47 -30.90
N PHE A 361 8.15 -10.66 -29.58
CA PHE A 361 9.22 -11.42 -28.92
C PHE A 361 9.28 -12.89 -29.37
N GLN A 362 8.15 -13.52 -29.66
CA GLN A 362 8.12 -14.87 -30.21
C GLN A 362 8.74 -14.92 -31.61
N CYS A 363 8.43 -13.95 -32.48
CA CYS A 363 9.05 -13.80 -33.81
C CYS A 363 10.55 -13.47 -33.73
N LEU A 364 10.99 -12.65 -32.76
CA LEU A 364 12.42 -12.44 -32.47
C LEU A 364 13.11 -13.76 -32.10
N ARG A 365 12.48 -14.55 -31.20
CA ARG A 365 12.99 -15.86 -30.77
C ARG A 365 13.10 -16.84 -31.94
N ALA A 366 12.07 -16.93 -32.78
CA ALA A 366 12.05 -17.78 -33.97
C ALA A 366 13.15 -17.42 -34.99
N SER A 367 13.45 -16.13 -35.16
CA SER A 367 14.53 -15.66 -36.03
C SER A 367 15.95 -15.75 -35.41
N ASN A 368 16.08 -16.29 -34.20
CA ASN A 368 17.34 -16.37 -33.44
C ASN A 368 18.11 -15.03 -33.42
N PHE A 369 17.44 -13.97 -32.93
CA PHE A 369 17.96 -12.60 -32.92
C PHE A 369 19.29 -12.38 -32.18
N PHE A 370 19.80 -13.36 -31.42
CA PHE A 370 21.12 -13.30 -30.79
C PHE A 370 22.26 -13.64 -31.76
N ASN A 371 22.05 -14.58 -32.67
CA ASN A 371 23.07 -15.02 -33.63
C ASN A 371 22.89 -14.36 -35.00
N ASN A 372 21.63 -14.15 -35.42
CA ASN A 372 21.26 -13.65 -36.76
C ASN A 372 20.69 -12.23 -36.69
N THR A 373 21.36 -11.36 -35.93
CA THR A 373 20.95 -9.97 -35.69
C THR A 373 20.77 -9.18 -36.99
N ASN A 374 19.64 -8.49 -37.16
CA ASN A 374 19.40 -7.60 -38.30
C ASN A 374 18.62 -6.31 -37.93
N MET A 375 18.50 -5.38 -38.88
CA MET A 375 17.83 -4.10 -38.65
C MET A 375 16.34 -4.24 -38.28
N ASN A 376 15.61 -5.22 -38.81
CA ASN A 376 14.19 -5.41 -38.44
C ASN A 376 14.05 -5.76 -36.96
N GLN A 377 14.90 -6.66 -36.46
CA GLN A 377 14.92 -7.06 -35.05
C GLN A 377 15.32 -5.92 -34.11
N ILE A 378 16.27 -5.06 -34.51
CA ILE A 378 16.69 -3.90 -33.72
C ILE A 378 15.59 -2.84 -33.67
N GLN A 379 14.97 -2.52 -34.81
CA GLN A 379 13.80 -1.62 -34.89
C GLN A 379 12.65 -2.15 -34.03
N ALA A 380 12.35 -3.46 -34.10
CA ALA A 380 11.33 -4.10 -33.28
C ALA A 380 11.63 -3.96 -31.78
N LYS A 381 12.86 -4.24 -31.34
CA LYS A 381 13.28 -4.11 -29.94
C LYS A 381 13.24 -2.67 -29.42
N ALA A 382 13.59 -1.68 -30.26
CA ALA A 382 13.46 -0.26 -29.92
C ALA A 382 11.99 0.13 -29.70
N LEU A 383 11.10 -0.24 -30.63
CA LEU A 383 9.65 0.00 -30.52
C LEU A 383 9.01 -0.70 -29.31
N ILE A 384 9.37 -1.96 -29.04
CA ILE A 384 8.96 -2.67 -27.80
C ILE A 384 9.40 -1.86 -26.57
N GLY A 385 10.66 -1.43 -26.51
CA GLY A 385 11.17 -0.66 -25.37
C GLY A 385 10.39 0.64 -25.15
N ASN A 386 9.96 1.31 -26.24
CA ASN A 386 9.09 2.48 -26.15
C ASN A 386 7.72 2.14 -25.56
N CYS A 387 7.10 1.03 -25.98
CA CYS A 387 5.84 0.56 -25.39
C CYS A 387 5.96 0.21 -23.89
N LEU A 388 7.01 -0.51 -23.49
CA LEU A 388 7.29 -0.85 -22.09
C LEU A 388 7.41 0.42 -21.24
N ARG A 389 8.21 1.38 -21.72
CA ARG A 389 8.40 2.69 -21.08
C ARG A 389 7.09 3.46 -20.90
N ASN A 390 6.21 3.46 -21.90
CA ASN A 390 4.89 4.11 -21.82
C ASN A 390 3.93 3.41 -20.84
N ASN A 391 4.12 2.11 -20.58
CA ASN A 391 3.38 1.33 -19.59
C ASN A 391 3.97 1.38 -18.17
N LEU A 392 4.95 2.26 -17.89
CA LEU A 392 5.75 2.31 -16.65
C LEU A 392 6.61 1.08 -16.35
N ASP A 393 6.82 0.18 -17.30
CA ASP A 393 7.83 -0.87 -17.20
C ASP A 393 9.20 -0.32 -17.63
N THR A 394 9.66 0.68 -16.89
CA THR A 394 10.81 1.51 -17.26
C THR A 394 12.12 0.79 -17.01
N ASN A 395 12.16 -0.06 -15.98
CA ASN A 395 13.32 -0.88 -15.68
C ASN A 395 13.54 -1.96 -16.75
N SER A 396 12.49 -2.67 -17.19
CA SER A 396 12.64 -3.63 -18.29
C SER A 396 12.91 -2.95 -19.62
N ALA A 397 12.36 -1.74 -19.86
CA ALA A 397 12.73 -0.93 -21.02
C ALA A 397 14.22 -0.57 -21.05
N TRP A 398 14.80 -0.18 -19.91
CA TRP A 398 16.24 0.15 -19.78
C TRP A 398 17.13 -1.08 -19.96
N ILE A 399 16.79 -2.23 -19.35
CA ILE A 399 17.51 -3.50 -19.52
C ILE A 399 17.43 -4.00 -20.97
N LEU A 400 16.24 -3.93 -21.59
CA LEU A 400 16.04 -4.27 -23.00
C LEU A 400 16.90 -3.37 -23.89
N MET A 401 16.96 -2.07 -23.62
CA MET A 401 17.79 -1.12 -24.36
C MET A 401 19.27 -1.48 -24.28
N GLY A 402 19.80 -1.78 -23.09
CA GLY A 402 21.18 -2.26 -22.93
C GLY A 402 21.48 -3.49 -23.80
N SER A 403 20.58 -4.47 -23.85
CA SER A 403 20.73 -5.63 -24.76
C SER A 403 20.65 -5.24 -26.25
N THR A 404 19.79 -4.27 -26.59
CA THR A 404 19.55 -3.81 -27.96
C THR A 404 20.75 -3.05 -28.51
N ILE A 405 21.39 -2.23 -27.68
CA ILE A 405 22.65 -1.53 -27.98
C ILE A 405 23.77 -2.53 -28.27
N ARG A 406 23.91 -3.62 -27.50
CA ARG A 406 24.93 -4.65 -27.77
C ARG A 406 24.69 -5.37 -29.09
N LEU A 407 23.44 -5.66 -29.44
CA LEU A 407 23.07 -6.25 -30.73
C LEU A 407 23.31 -5.28 -31.89
N ALA A 408 22.96 -4.00 -31.73
CA ALA A 408 23.27 -2.94 -32.68
C ALA A 408 24.79 -2.75 -32.88
N GLN A 409 25.57 -2.88 -31.81
CA GLN A 409 27.03 -2.88 -31.88
C GLN A 409 27.56 -4.08 -32.65
N SER A 410 27.03 -5.29 -32.41
CA SER A 410 27.49 -6.52 -33.09
C SER A 410 27.32 -6.52 -34.61
N ILE A 411 26.37 -5.75 -35.15
CA ILE A 411 26.19 -5.56 -36.60
C ILE A 411 26.76 -4.23 -37.14
N GLY A 412 27.53 -3.50 -36.33
CA GLY A 412 28.19 -2.27 -36.74
C GLY A 412 27.26 -1.09 -37.02
N LEU A 413 26.16 -0.90 -36.28
CA LEU A 413 25.36 0.35 -36.38
C LEU A 413 26.05 1.57 -35.74
N HIS A 414 27.00 1.31 -34.83
CA HIS A 414 27.70 2.35 -34.07
C HIS A 414 28.88 2.98 -34.82
N GLU A 415 29.40 2.33 -35.86
CA GLU A 415 30.52 2.84 -36.65
C GLU A 415 30.01 3.73 -37.80
N GLU A 416 30.72 4.82 -38.08
CA GLU A 416 30.48 5.59 -39.29
C GLU A 416 31.22 4.87 -40.42
N ALA A 417 30.46 4.25 -41.33
CA ALA A 417 31.05 3.45 -42.41
C ALA A 417 32.02 4.31 -43.21
N ALA A 418 33.26 3.83 -43.36
CA ALA A 418 34.13 4.31 -44.43
C ALA A 418 33.35 4.18 -45.75
N SER A 419 33.58 5.10 -46.69
CA SER A 419 32.76 5.23 -47.91
C SER A 419 32.97 4.05 -48.88
N ASP A 420 32.41 2.89 -48.52
CA ASP A 420 32.40 1.68 -49.31
C ASP A 420 31.48 1.86 -50.51
N ALA A 421 32.03 1.64 -51.69
CA ALA A 421 31.39 1.89 -52.99
C ALA A 421 30.20 0.93 -53.31
N GLN A 422 29.71 0.16 -52.34
CA GLN A 422 28.65 -0.84 -52.51
C GLN A 422 27.38 -0.60 -51.67
N SER A 423 27.46 0.14 -50.55
CA SER A 423 26.27 0.44 -49.73
C SER A 423 25.57 1.72 -50.21
N SER A 424 24.23 1.72 -50.26
CA SER A 424 23.49 2.91 -50.69
C SER A 424 23.55 4.04 -49.63
N THR A 425 23.60 5.30 -50.07
CA THR A 425 23.59 6.48 -49.19
C THR A 425 22.37 6.48 -48.25
N LEU A 426 21.22 6.01 -48.75
CA LEU A 426 19.99 5.85 -47.97
C LEU A 426 20.14 4.80 -46.85
N GLU A 427 20.77 3.66 -47.12
CA GLU A 427 21.00 2.63 -46.12
C GLU A 427 21.97 3.10 -45.02
N GLN A 428 23.05 3.80 -45.39
CA GLN A 428 23.95 4.41 -44.42
C GLN A 428 23.21 5.40 -43.52
N PHE A 429 22.37 6.28 -44.10
CA PHE A 429 21.52 7.20 -43.36
C PHE A 429 20.54 6.48 -42.42
N GLN A 430 19.86 5.42 -42.90
CA GLN A 430 18.93 4.63 -42.08
C GLN A 430 19.65 3.95 -40.90
N ARG A 431 20.82 3.34 -41.13
CA ARG A 431 21.64 2.71 -40.07
C ARG A 431 22.06 3.73 -39.01
N LYS A 432 22.54 4.90 -39.46
CA LYS A 432 22.93 6.04 -38.61
C LYS A 432 21.76 6.57 -37.78
N ARG A 433 20.60 6.81 -38.42
CA ARG A 433 19.35 7.22 -37.76
C ARG A 433 18.93 6.21 -36.70
N LEU A 434 18.99 4.91 -36.99
CA LEU A 434 18.61 3.87 -36.02
C LEU A 434 19.53 3.84 -34.80
N TRP A 435 20.84 4.01 -35.00
CA TRP A 435 21.79 4.15 -33.89
C TRP A 435 21.47 5.35 -32.98
N TRP A 436 21.15 6.50 -33.58
CA TRP A 436 20.74 7.69 -32.83
C TRP A 436 19.39 7.55 -32.12
N MET A 437 18.44 6.75 -32.65
CA MET A 437 17.20 6.42 -31.94
C MET A 437 17.43 5.54 -30.69
N LEU A 438 18.42 4.63 -30.73
CA LEU A 438 18.83 3.87 -29.54
C LEU A 438 19.53 4.77 -28.51
N LEU A 439 20.44 5.64 -28.97
CA LEU A 439 21.11 6.65 -28.13
C LEU A 439 20.08 7.54 -27.41
N TRP A 440 19.05 8.02 -28.12
CA TRP A 440 17.97 8.83 -27.54
C TRP A 440 17.32 8.10 -26.36
N GLN A 441 16.79 6.91 -26.59
CA GLN A 441 16.03 6.21 -25.57
C GLN A 441 16.88 5.83 -24.34
N ASP A 442 18.12 5.40 -24.55
CA ASP A 442 19.07 5.11 -23.48
C ASP A 442 19.40 6.37 -22.66
N THR A 443 19.69 7.49 -23.35
CA THR A 443 20.06 8.76 -22.71
C THR A 443 18.92 9.31 -21.86
N PHE A 444 17.69 9.34 -22.38
CA PHE A 444 16.54 9.87 -21.62
C PHE A 444 16.13 8.95 -20.47
N LEU A 445 16.13 7.63 -20.63
CA LEU A 445 15.87 6.71 -19.51
C LEU A 445 16.94 6.88 -18.42
N SER A 446 18.21 6.99 -18.81
CA SER A 446 19.32 7.14 -17.86
C SER A 446 19.29 8.50 -17.15
N PHE A 447 19.01 9.60 -17.87
CA PHE A 447 18.88 10.95 -17.32
C PHE A 447 17.70 11.10 -16.34
N THR A 448 16.54 10.54 -16.66
CA THR A 448 15.34 10.61 -15.80
C THR A 448 15.53 9.85 -14.48
N TYR A 449 16.13 8.66 -14.54
CA TYR A 449 16.31 7.77 -13.38
C TYR A 449 17.64 8.01 -12.62
N ASP A 450 18.44 8.99 -13.06
CA ASP A 450 19.81 9.27 -12.59
C ASP A 450 20.69 8.00 -12.57
N ARG A 451 20.73 7.32 -13.72
CA ARG A 451 21.50 6.11 -13.99
C ARG A 451 22.63 6.40 -14.98
N PRO A 452 23.70 5.60 -15.00
CA PRO A 452 24.70 5.67 -16.07
C PRO A 452 24.07 5.23 -17.42
N PRO A 453 24.33 5.95 -18.53
CA PRO A 453 23.97 5.48 -19.86
C PRO A 453 24.77 4.21 -20.22
N ASN A 454 24.23 3.37 -21.11
CA ASN A 454 24.92 2.17 -21.60
C ASN A 454 26.08 2.52 -22.55
N ILE A 455 26.10 3.76 -23.09
CA ILE A 455 27.07 4.21 -24.09
C ILE A 455 27.97 5.33 -23.51
N ASN A 456 29.15 4.95 -23.02
CA ASN A 456 30.13 5.87 -22.40
C ASN A 456 31.08 6.56 -23.39
N LYS A 457 31.02 6.21 -24.68
CA LYS A 457 31.72 6.93 -25.75
C LYS A 457 30.70 7.22 -26.84
N LEU A 458 30.47 8.50 -27.11
CA LEU A 458 29.83 8.91 -28.36
C LEU A 458 30.72 8.39 -29.50
N SER A 459 30.10 7.75 -30.49
CA SER A 459 30.78 7.37 -31.74
C SER A 459 31.30 8.62 -32.46
N SER A 460 32.22 8.45 -33.41
CA SER A 460 32.53 9.50 -34.39
C SER A 460 31.32 9.90 -35.24
N SER A 461 30.29 9.05 -35.29
CA SER A 461 29.04 9.30 -36.01
C SER A 461 28.40 10.62 -35.62
N SER A 462 28.37 11.55 -36.57
CA SER A 462 27.68 12.85 -36.46
C SER A 462 26.15 12.70 -36.36
N ILE A 463 25.41 13.78 -36.10
CA ILE A 463 23.94 13.76 -36.13
C ILE A 463 23.47 13.39 -37.56
N PRO A 464 22.43 12.55 -37.73
CA PRO A 464 21.88 12.21 -39.04
C PRO A 464 21.08 13.39 -39.60
N HIS A 465 21.59 14.02 -40.64
CA HIS A 465 20.91 15.09 -41.36
C HIS A 465 20.16 14.54 -42.58
N ASP A 466 18.88 14.89 -42.70
CA ASP A 466 18.04 14.53 -43.84
C ASP A 466 18.18 15.62 -44.94
N PRO A 467 18.70 15.30 -46.14
CA PRO A 467 19.00 16.30 -47.17
C PRO A 467 17.81 17.13 -47.66
N ASP A 468 16.59 16.62 -47.51
CA ASP A 468 15.37 17.30 -47.97
C ASP A 468 14.79 18.27 -46.91
N THR A 469 15.43 18.37 -45.74
CA THR A 469 15.01 19.27 -44.66
C THR A 469 15.30 20.73 -45.01
N GLY A 470 14.39 21.63 -44.63
CA GLY A 470 14.60 23.08 -44.72
C GLY A 470 15.70 23.60 -43.79
N PRO A 471 15.92 24.93 -43.74
CA PRO A 471 16.97 25.52 -42.90
C PRO A 471 16.72 25.29 -41.41
N GLY A 472 17.75 24.80 -40.70
CA GLY A 472 17.71 24.47 -39.28
C GLY A 472 17.33 23.02 -38.99
N PHE A 473 17.57 22.56 -37.77
CA PHE A 473 17.33 21.18 -37.36
C PHE A 473 15.83 20.87 -37.22
N SER A 474 15.41 19.73 -37.76
CA SER A 474 14.11 19.10 -37.49
C SER A 474 13.96 18.70 -36.01
N PHE A 475 12.75 18.29 -35.62
CA PHE A 475 12.48 17.81 -34.26
C PHE A 475 13.41 16.65 -33.85
N ALA A 476 13.60 15.67 -34.74
CA ALA A 476 14.44 14.51 -34.46
C ALA A 476 15.92 14.89 -34.31
N GLU A 477 16.44 15.79 -35.14
CA GLU A 477 17.82 16.30 -35.06
C GLU A 477 18.04 17.12 -33.78
N CYS A 478 17.08 17.98 -33.41
CA CYS A 478 17.12 18.72 -32.15
C CYS A 478 17.19 17.77 -30.94
N VAL A 479 16.39 16.68 -30.92
CA VAL A 479 16.45 15.73 -29.82
C VAL A 479 17.75 14.91 -29.83
N CYS A 480 18.32 14.59 -31.01
CA CYS A 480 19.67 14.03 -31.11
C CYS A 480 20.72 14.98 -30.50
N ALA A 481 20.63 16.28 -30.77
CA ALA A 481 21.52 17.29 -30.18
C ALA A 481 21.36 17.37 -28.64
N ILE A 482 20.14 17.30 -28.11
CA ILE A 482 19.90 17.24 -26.65
C ILE A 482 20.59 16.00 -26.07
N CYS A 483 20.46 14.84 -26.72
CA CYS A 483 21.09 13.60 -26.27
C CYS A 483 22.62 13.68 -26.32
N GLN A 484 23.19 14.30 -27.35
CA GLN A 484 24.62 14.55 -27.43
C GLN A 484 25.13 15.38 -26.24
N VAL A 485 24.47 16.50 -25.92
CA VAL A 485 24.87 17.36 -24.79
C VAL A 485 24.70 16.62 -23.45
N LEU A 486 23.67 15.80 -23.27
CA LEU A 486 23.48 14.97 -22.08
C LEU A 486 24.53 13.86 -21.94
N LEU A 487 24.90 13.18 -23.03
CA LEU A 487 25.93 12.13 -23.03
C LEU A 487 27.33 12.72 -22.79
N GLU A 488 27.63 13.88 -23.37
CA GLU A 488 28.88 14.59 -23.11
C GLU A 488 29.01 15.04 -21.66
N ARG A 489 27.90 15.48 -21.03
CA ARG A 489 27.85 15.72 -19.58
C ARG A 489 28.09 14.44 -18.78
N ALA A 490 27.37 13.35 -19.09
CA ALA A 490 27.46 12.09 -18.35
C ALA A 490 28.85 11.41 -18.41
N ARG A 491 29.74 11.87 -19.32
CA ARG A 491 31.13 11.43 -19.45
C ARG A 491 32.12 12.21 -18.58
N GLN A 492 31.75 13.35 -18.02
CA GLN A 492 32.61 14.03 -17.05
C GLN A 492 32.65 13.22 -15.75
N ASP A 493 33.83 13.09 -15.16
CA ASP A 493 34.03 12.32 -13.92
C ASP A 493 33.20 12.89 -12.75
N ASN A 494 33.14 12.15 -11.64
CA ASN A 494 32.26 12.41 -10.47
C ASN A 494 32.47 13.75 -9.72
N THR A 495 33.15 14.73 -10.30
CA THR A 495 33.38 16.07 -9.75
C THR A 495 32.88 17.13 -10.74
N GLU A 496 31.57 17.17 -11.02
CA GLU A 496 30.98 18.25 -11.80
C GLU A 496 31.08 19.59 -11.03
N THR A 497 31.50 20.65 -11.72
CA THR A 497 31.47 22.02 -11.20
C THR A 497 30.23 22.77 -11.69
N VAL A 498 29.79 23.78 -10.92
CA VAL A 498 28.65 24.63 -11.31
C VAL A 498 28.89 25.32 -12.67
N THR A 499 30.15 25.68 -12.97
CA THR A 499 30.54 26.28 -14.25
C THR A 499 30.33 25.35 -15.45
N GLU A 500 30.55 24.04 -15.29
CA GLU A 500 30.31 23.04 -16.33
C GLU A 500 28.81 22.82 -16.55
N ILE A 501 28.02 22.74 -15.47
CA ILE A 501 26.55 22.64 -15.59
C ILE A 501 25.99 23.87 -16.32
N LEU A 502 26.50 25.08 -16.04
CA LEU A 502 26.14 26.31 -16.76
C LEU A 502 26.62 26.34 -18.22
N PHE A 503 27.67 25.61 -18.57
CA PHE A 503 28.09 25.42 -19.96
C PHE A 503 27.12 24.50 -20.71
N PHE A 504 26.77 23.34 -20.14
CA PHE A 504 25.76 22.45 -20.74
C PHE A 504 24.39 23.12 -20.84
N LYS A 505 23.96 23.89 -19.83
CA LYS A 505 22.70 24.65 -19.88
C LYS A 505 22.65 25.62 -21.06
N ARG A 506 23.73 26.38 -21.30
CA ARG A 506 23.82 27.29 -22.46
C ARG A 506 23.76 26.54 -23.79
N ARG A 507 24.37 25.34 -23.88
CA ARG A 507 24.26 24.48 -25.08
C ARG A 507 22.85 23.95 -25.29
N MET A 508 22.12 23.60 -24.23
CA MET A 508 20.69 23.22 -24.34
C MET A 508 19.84 24.36 -24.90
N ALA A 509 20.10 25.61 -24.50
CA ALA A 509 19.42 26.78 -25.05
C ALA A 509 19.76 27.02 -26.53
N ALA A 510 21.04 26.89 -26.92
CA ALA A 510 21.48 27.08 -28.30
C ALA A 510 20.82 26.12 -29.31
N ILE A 511 20.48 24.88 -28.91
CA ILE A 511 19.73 23.94 -29.76
C ILE A 511 18.38 24.53 -30.23
N PHE A 512 17.76 25.40 -29.42
CA PHE A 512 16.53 26.09 -29.84
C PHE A 512 16.80 27.17 -30.89
N GLU A 513 17.99 27.77 -30.92
CA GLU A 513 18.38 28.74 -31.96
C GLU A 513 18.65 28.03 -33.29
N ASP A 514 19.29 26.85 -33.26
CA ASP A 514 19.59 26.01 -34.44
C ASP A 514 18.34 25.29 -35.02
N ALA A 515 17.24 25.23 -34.27
CA ALA A 515 16.01 24.55 -34.69
C ALA A 515 15.33 25.23 -35.90
N ALA A 516 14.64 24.41 -36.71
CA ALA A 516 13.88 24.89 -37.87
C ALA A 516 12.85 25.98 -37.48
N PRO A 517 12.55 26.97 -38.35
CA PRO A 517 11.68 28.11 -38.02
C PRO A 517 10.34 27.75 -37.36
N PHE A 518 9.67 26.69 -37.81
CA PHE A 518 8.39 26.24 -37.26
C PHE A 518 8.48 25.65 -35.84
N LEU A 519 9.66 25.16 -35.44
CA LEU A 519 9.95 24.66 -34.08
C LEU A 519 10.26 25.79 -33.10
N ARG A 520 10.58 26.99 -33.60
CA ARG A 520 10.85 28.18 -32.80
C ARG A 520 9.62 29.06 -32.63
N ASP A 521 8.90 29.32 -33.71
CA ASP A 521 7.73 30.22 -33.73
C ASP A 521 6.48 29.55 -34.30
N LYS A 522 5.36 29.71 -33.58
CA LYS A 522 4.02 29.27 -33.99
C LYS A 522 3.59 29.87 -35.34
N SER A 523 4.02 31.10 -35.68
CA SER A 523 3.64 31.75 -36.94
C SER A 523 4.16 31.02 -38.19
N HIS A 524 5.20 30.19 -38.03
CA HIS A 524 5.83 29.44 -39.10
C HIS A 524 5.30 27.99 -39.22
N CYS A 525 4.44 27.54 -38.30
CA CYS A 525 3.77 26.23 -38.41
C CYS A 525 2.76 26.24 -39.57
N ARG A 526 2.92 25.31 -40.52
CA ARG A 526 2.04 25.11 -41.68
C ARG A 526 1.03 23.98 -41.47
N SER A 527 1.34 23.03 -40.60
CA SER A 527 0.47 21.91 -40.26
C SER A 527 0.20 21.80 -38.75
N LEU A 528 -0.78 20.96 -38.38
CA LEU A 528 -0.98 20.57 -36.98
C LEU A 528 0.25 19.84 -36.42
N GLN A 529 0.91 19.03 -37.25
CA GLN A 529 2.08 18.25 -36.86
C GLN A 529 3.27 19.15 -36.52
N ASP A 530 3.54 20.17 -37.33
CA ASP A 530 4.53 21.23 -37.07
C ASP A 530 4.30 21.85 -35.68
N HIS A 531 3.02 22.12 -35.34
CA HIS A 531 2.65 22.77 -34.10
C HIS A 531 2.80 21.85 -32.88
N LEU A 532 2.54 20.55 -33.04
CA LEU A 532 2.75 19.53 -32.02
C LEU A 532 4.24 19.26 -31.79
N GLU A 533 5.07 19.20 -32.84
CA GLU A 533 6.53 19.05 -32.73
C GLU A 533 7.19 20.25 -32.07
N ARG A 534 6.76 21.46 -32.40
CA ARG A 534 7.15 22.70 -31.71
C ARG A 534 6.85 22.65 -30.21
N LEU A 535 5.69 22.12 -29.83
CA LEU A 535 5.32 21.95 -28.41
C LEU A 535 6.14 20.83 -27.75
N ALA A 536 6.33 19.70 -28.43
CA ALA A 536 7.14 18.58 -27.95
C ALA A 536 8.61 18.99 -27.70
N LEU A 537 9.21 19.78 -28.60
CA LEU A 537 10.57 20.28 -28.44
C LEU A 537 10.70 21.17 -27.20
N ASN A 538 9.75 22.09 -27.00
CA ASN A 538 9.69 22.94 -25.82
C ASN A 538 9.58 22.11 -24.53
N ILE A 539 8.75 21.06 -24.49
CA ILE A 539 8.65 20.16 -23.32
C ILE A 539 10.01 19.50 -23.03
N HIS A 540 10.73 19.01 -24.05
CA HIS A 540 12.04 18.36 -23.86
C HIS A 540 13.15 19.34 -23.43
N ILE A 541 13.30 20.48 -24.10
CA ILE A 541 14.33 21.48 -23.78
C ILE A 541 14.08 22.07 -22.40
N CYS A 542 12.85 22.54 -22.12
CA CYS A 542 12.54 23.16 -20.84
C CYS A 542 12.63 22.19 -19.65
N TYR A 543 12.24 20.92 -19.80
CA TYR A 543 12.49 19.90 -18.77
C TYR A 543 13.99 19.71 -18.52
N THR A 544 14.79 19.62 -19.59
CA THR A 544 16.23 19.38 -19.48
C THR A 544 16.96 20.56 -18.83
N ILE A 545 16.63 21.80 -19.20
CA ILE A 545 17.15 23.02 -18.57
C ILE A 545 16.70 23.12 -17.10
N CYS A 546 15.42 22.91 -16.82
CA CYS A 546 14.86 22.88 -15.46
C CYS A 546 15.64 21.91 -14.56
N ARG A 547 15.92 20.70 -15.07
CA ARG A 547 16.69 19.68 -14.37
C ARG A 547 18.16 20.06 -14.17
N LEU A 548 18.83 20.64 -15.17
CA LEU A 548 20.19 21.16 -15.01
C LEU A 548 20.26 22.28 -13.95
N CYS A 549 19.26 23.17 -13.90
CA CYS A 549 19.17 24.18 -12.83
C CYS A 549 18.96 23.54 -11.45
N ARG A 550 18.13 22.49 -11.33
CA ARG A 550 17.95 21.76 -10.06
C ARG A 550 19.25 21.17 -9.52
N LEU A 551 20.12 20.62 -10.36
CA LEU A 551 21.43 20.10 -9.93
C LEU A 551 22.31 21.18 -9.27
N ILE A 552 22.18 22.44 -9.69
CA ILE A 552 22.87 23.58 -9.07
C ILE A 552 22.21 23.94 -7.72
N LEU A 553 20.87 23.96 -7.67
CA LEU A 553 20.09 24.34 -6.48
C LEU A 553 20.12 23.28 -5.37
N GLU A 554 20.29 22.01 -5.71
CA GLU A 554 20.36 20.86 -4.78
C GLU A 554 21.79 20.63 -4.23
N SER A 555 22.75 21.52 -4.54
CA SER A 555 24.14 21.43 -4.07
C SER A 555 24.29 21.62 -2.55
N PRO A 556 25.13 20.83 -1.84
CA PRO A 556 25.43 21.04 -0.42
C PRO A 556 26.15 22.37 -0.10
N SER A 557 26.68 23.08 -1.10
CA SER A 557 27.51 24.28 -0.92
C SER A 557 26.69 25.57 -0.68
N ASN A 558 25.79 25.55 0.30
CA ASN A 558 25.01 26.73 0.73
C ASN A 558 25.64 27.50 1.92
N GLU A 559 26.83 27.09 2.37
CA GLU A 559 27.61 27.84 3.35
C GLU A 559 28.72 28.65 2.67
N ALA A 560 28.71 29.95 2.97
CA ALA A 560 29.67 31.02 2.66
C ALA A 560 30.92 30.70 1.80
N HIS A 561 31.10 31.53 0.76
CA HIS A 561 32.34 31.76 -0.01
C HIS A 561 32.60 30.91 -1.27
N SER A 562 31.66 30.95 -2.22
CA SER A 562 32.01 30.83 -3.66
C SER A 562 31.54 32.07 -4.43
N PRO A 563 32.42 32.75 -5.21
CA PRO A 563 32.03 33.95 -5.94
C PRO A 563 31.33 33.65 -7.28
N ALA A 564 30.44 34.56 -7.70
CA ALA A 564 29.96 34.77 -9.08
C ALA A 564 28.90 33.81 -9.68
N VAL A 565 28.03 33.18 -8.90
CA VAL A 565 26.78 32.57 -9.42
C VAL A 565 25.57 33.22 -8.77
N ASP A 566 24.71 33.84 -9.58
CA ASP A 566 23.43 34.41 -9.16
C ASP A 566 22.38 33.29 -9.02
N VAL A 567 22.23 32.78 -7.80
CA VAL A 567 21.33 31.67 -7.46
C VAL A 567 19.86 32.06 -7.66
N ASP A 568 19.50 33.32 -7.42
CA ASP A 568 18.12 33.81 -7.61
C ASP A 568 17.75 33.84 -9.10
N SER A 569 18.67 34.28 -9.97
CA SER A 569 18.50 34.19 -11.43
C SER A 569 18.34 32.75 -11.91
N ILE A 570 19.17 31.81 -11.44
CA ILE A 570 19.03 30.37 -11.75
C ILE A 570 17.69 29.80 -11.26
N LYS A 571 17.22 30.23 -10.10
CA LYS A 571 15.92 29.84 -9.55
C LYS A 571 14.75 30.36 -10.38
N ILE A 572 14.80 31.63 -10.81
CA ILE A 572 13.78 32.24 -11.69
C ILE A 572 13.72 31.47 -13.03
N GLU A 573 14.87 31.25 -13.67
CA GLU A 573 14.95 30.53 -14.95
C GLU A 573 14.47 29.08 -14.83
N CYS A 574 14.75 28.40 -13.71
CA CYS A 574 14.24 27.07 -13.41
C CYS A 574 12.70 27.06 -13.32
N ILE A 575 12.11 28.04 -12.64
CA ILE A 575 10.66 28.22 -12.52
C ILE A 575 10.03 28.51 -13.89
N ASP A 576 10.60 29.42 -14.68
CA ASP A 576 10.07 29.77 -15.99
C ASP A 576 10.14 28.59 -16.98
N CYS A 577 11.25 27.85 -17.00
CA CYS A 577 11.34 26.61 -17.79
C CYS A 577 10.32 25.56 -17.33
N ALA A 578 10.16 25.35 -16.03
CA ALA A 578 9.19 24.41 -15.50
C ALA A 578 7.74 24.80 -15.86
N ALA A 579 7.41 26.11 -15.79
CA ALA A 579 6.12 26.64 -16.22
C ALA A 579 5.89 26.43 -17.72
N GLN A 580 6.89 26.75 -18.55
CA GLN A 580 6.82 26.61 -20.01
C GLN A 580 6.66 25.15 -20.45
N ALA A 581 7.29 24.20 -19.76
CA ALA A 581 7.13 22.76 -20.03
C ALA A 581 5.69 22.30 -19.74
N VAL A 582 5.13 22.65 -18.57
CA VAL A 582 3.76 22.30 -18.19
C VAL A 582 2.73 22.98 -19.09
N GLU A 583 2.94 24.26 -19.43
CA GLU A 583 2.08 25.01 -20.34
C GLU A 583 2.09 24.41 -21.75
N SER A 584 3.27 24.05 -22.27
CA SER A 584 3.41 23.40 -23.58
C SER A 584 2.78 22.00 -23.61
N PHE A 585 2.87 21.22 -22.53
CA PHE A 585 2.17 19.94 -22.40
C PHE A 585 0.64 20.11 -22.41
N LEU A 586 0.12 21.08 -21.65
CA LEU A 586 -1.32 21.37 -21.60
C LEU A 586 -1.87 21.84 -22.95
N ASP A 587 -1.10 22.61 -23.71
CA ASP A 587 -1.45 23.03 -25.07
C ASP A 587 -1.33 21.89 -26.09
N MET A 588 -0.32 21.01 -25.95
CA MET A 588 -0.23 19.80 -26.77
C MET A 588 -1.41 18.87 -26.52
N HIS A 589 -1.80 18.67 -25.26
CA HIS A 589 -2.98 17.87 -24.89
C HIS A 589 -4.30 18.45 -25.43
N ARG A 590 -4.46 19.78 -25.44
CA ARG A 590 -5.63 20.45 -26.04
C ARG A 590 -5.80 20.16 -27.54
N LEU A 591 -4.69 19.90 -28.24
CA LEU A 591 -4.65 19.63 -29.68
C LEU A 591 -4.68 18.13 -29.99
N ALA A 592 -3.97 17.33 -29.19
CA ALA A 592 -3.83 15.89 -29.33
C ALA A 592 -3.77 15.24 -27.93
N ALA A 593 -4.94 14.82 -27.42
CA ALA A 593 -5.04 14.14 -26.13
C ALA A 593 -4.21 12.84 -26.04
N THR A 594 -3.83 12.27 -27.19
CA THR A 594 -2.91 11.13 -27.32
C THR A 594 -1.54 11.39 -26.69
N VAL A 595 -1.13 12.65 -26.45
CA VAL A 595 0.10 12.99 -25.72
C VAL A 595 0.18 12.34 -24.32
N CYS A 596 -0.96 12.16 -23.63
CA CYS A 596 -1.01 11.49 -22.34
C CYS A 596 -0.55 10.02 -22.40
N ARG A 597 -0.64 9.38 -23.57
CA ARG A 597 -0.24 7.98 -23.80
C ARG A 597 1.29 7.83 -23.94
N SER A 598 2.03 8.94 -24.02
CA SER A 598 3.50 8.97 -24.00
C SER A 598 4.00 9.31 -22.60
N TRP A 599 4.66 8.35 -21.94
CA TRP A 599 5.25 8.60 -20.64
C TRP A 599 6.39 9.64 -20.71
N ALA A 600 6.98 9.91 -21.88
CA ALA A 600 7.97 10.99 -22.01
C ALA A 600 7.39 12.35 -21.65
N PHE A 601 6.24 12.68 -22.25
CA PHE A 601 5.64 13.99 -22.11
C PHE A 601 4.94 14.13 -20.75
N VAL A 602 4.25 13.07 -20.30
CA VAL A 602 3.64 13.03 -18.96
C VAL A 602 4.69 13.18 -17.87
N HIS A 603 5.76 12.37 -17.88
CA HIS A 603 6.84 12.46 -16.90
C HIS A 603 7.45 13.86 -16.85
N ASN A 604 7.83 14.42 -18.00
CA ASN A 604 8.50 15.71 -18.05
C ASN A 604 7.59 16.84 -17.53
N ALA A 605 6.30 16.81 -17.86
CA ALA A 605 5.32 17.75 -17.34
C ALA A 605 5.11 17.59 -15.81
N VAL A 606 5.01 16.35 -15.33
CA VAL A 606 4.89 16.04 -13.89
C VAL A 606 6.12 16.53 -13.12
N SER A 607 7.33 16.15 -13.52
CA SER A 607 8.57 16.54 -12.83
C SER A 607 8.82 18.06 -12.85
N CYS A 608 8.42 18.75 -13.93
CA CYS A 608 8.39 20.22 -13.93
C CYS A 608 7.31 20.80 -12.99
N ALA A 609 6.11 20.24 -12.94
CA ALA A 609 5.06 20.68 -12.02
C ALA A 609 5.45 20.49 -10.54
N LEU A 610 6.11 19.39 -10.19
CA LEU A 610 6.69 19.16 -8.85
C LEU A 610 7.78 20.20 -8.53
N THR A 611 8.61 20.55 -9.52
CA THR A 611 9.63 21.59 -9.38
C THR A 611 9.03 22.98 -9.15
N LEU A 612 7.93 23.31 -9.84
CA LEU A 612 7.16 24.55 -9.60
C LEU A 612 6.62 24.61 -8.16
N GLN A 613 6.04 23.51 -7.67
CA GLN A 613 5.52 23.43 -6.30
C GLN A 613 6.64 23.60 -5.27
N SER A 614 7.82 23.02 -5.51
CA SER A 614 8.96 23.06 -4.59
C SER A 614 9.70 24.41 -4.56
N LEU A 615 9.78 25.16 -5.66
CA LEU A 615 10.63 26.36 -5.75
C LEU A 615 9.87 27.69 -5.61
N VAL A 616 8.56 27.73 -5.89
CA VAL A 616 7.80 28.98 -5.98
C VAL A 616 7.34 29.48 -4.61
N THR A 617 8.08 30.45 -4.06
CA THR A 617 7.82 31.05 -2.74
C THR A 617 7.09 32.40 -2.80
N SER A 618 7.04 33.08 -3.95
CA SER A 618 6.49 34.44 -4.10
C SER A 618 5.01 34.46 -4.55
N SER A 619 4.19 35.35 -3.98
CA SER A 619 2.74 35.40 -4.22
C SER A 619 2.29 35.44 -5.70
N PRO A 620 2.81 36.34 -6.58
CA PRO A 620 2.35 36.41 -7.96
C PRO A 620 2.84 35.26 -8.85
N GLN A 621 4.00 34.66 -8.57
CA GLN A 621 4.45 33.46 -9.29
C GLN A 621 3.68 32.22 -8.82
N ARG A 622 3.32 32.16 -7.52
CA ARG A 622 2.56 31.06 -6.90
C ARG A 622 1.16 30.93 -7.48
N SER A 623 0.52 32.02 -7.89
CA SER A 623 -0.78 31.96 -8.57
C SER A 623 -0.69 31.35 -9.98
N ARG A 624 0.27 31.80 -10.83
CA ARG A 624 0.49 31.19 -12.17
C ARG A 624 0.87 29.71 -12.05
N ALA A 625 1.81 29.38 -11.18
CA ALA A 625 2.25 28.00 -10.94
C ALA A 625 1.09 27.12 -10.45
N GLY A 626 0.34 27.57 -9.44
CA GLY A 626 -0.82 26.85 -8.91
C GLY A 626 -1.92 26.60 -9.96
N VAL A 627 -2.19 27.57 -10.83
CA VAL A 627 -3.14 27.40 -11.95
C VAL A 627 -2.65 26.38 -12.97
N LEU A 628 -1.36 26.40 -13.34
CA LEU A 628 -0.79 25.42 -14.27
C LEU A 628 -0.85 24.00 -13.70
N VAL A 629 -0.44 23.80 -12.43
CA VAL A 629 -0.46 22.46 -11.82
C VAL A 629 -1.89 21.97 -11.58
N LYS A 630 -2.82 22.83 -11.15
CA LYS A 630 -4.24 22.46 -11.03
C LYS A 630 -4.84 22.05 -12.38
N ARG A 631 -4.47 22.73 -13.48
CA ARG A 631 -4.88 22.33 -14.85
C ARG A 631 -4.28 20.97 -15.25
N LEU A 632 -3.03 20.69 -14.88
CA LEU A 632 -2.39 19.39 -15.14
C LEU A 632 -3.08 18.26 -14.36
N ILE A 633 -3.39 18.48 -13.08
CA ILE A 633 -4.15 17.53 -12.25
C ILE A 633 -5.49 17.20 -12.90
N VAL A 634 -6.29 18.20 -13.31
CA VAL A 634 -7.60 17.96 -13.96
C VAL A 634 -7.48 17.18 -15.27
N VAL A 635 -6.42 17.39 -16.06
CA VAL A 635 -6.16 16.60 -17.28
C VAL A 635 -5.87 15.14 -16.93
N LEU A 636 -4.97 14.90 -15.98
CA LEU A 636 -4.58 13.54 -15.57
C LEU A 636 -5.73 12.81 -14.85
N GLU A 637 -6.56 13.50 -14.08
CA GLU A 637 -7.78 12.96 -13.44
C GLU A 637 -8.79 12.47 -14.47
N ARG A 638 -8.96 13.19 -15.58
CA ARG A 638 -9.86 12.79 -16.66
C ARG A 638 -9.39 11.51 -17.36
N GLU A 639 -8.08 11.35 -17.54
CA GLU A 639 -7.48 10.13 -18.09
C GLU A 639 -7.51 8.97 -17.06
N GLU A 640 -7.31 9.25 -15.77
CA GLU A 640 -7.49 8.28 -14.67
C GLU A 640 -8.94 7.76 -14.61
N GLN A 641 -9.95 8.64 -14.69
CA GLN A 641 -11.36 8.25 -14.68
C GLN A 641 -11.74 7.35 -15.86
N GLN A 642 -11.19 7.61 -17.06
CA GLN A 642 -11.32 6.70 -18.21
C GLN A 642 -10.54 5.39 -18.05
N SER A 643 -9.67 5.30 -17.03
CA SER A 643 -8.87 4.14 -16.66
C SER A 643 -9.44 3.35 -15.47
N VAL A 644 -10.65 3.71 -15.00
CA VAL A 644 -11.34 3.04 -13.88
C VAL A 644 -12.00 1.74 -14.35
N TRP A 645 -11.93 0.71 -13.51
CA TRP A 645 -12.69 -0.52 -13.68
C TRP A 645 -13.24 -1.06 -12.35
N GLU A 646 -14.51 -1.46 -12.35
CA GLU A 646 -15.15 -2.22 -11.28
C GLU A 646 -15.17 -3.72 -11.60
N ASP A 647 -14.56 -4.54 -10.73
CA ASP A 647 -14.62 -6.00 -10.80
C ASP A 647 -16.04 -6.52 -10.48
N THR A 648 -16.33 -7.79 -10.77
CA THR A 648 -17.61 -8.43 -10.40
C THR A 648 -17.87 -8.42 -8.88
N ASP A 649 -16.80 -8.25 -8.10
CA ASP A 649 -16.80 -8.11 -6.64
C ASP A 649 -16.86 -6.63 -6.19
N THR A 650 -17.28 -5.69 -7.06
CA THR A 650 -17.41 -4.23 -6.81
C THR A 650 -16.13 -3.47 -6.43
N ASN A 651 -14.96 -4.11 -6.57
CA ASN A 651 -13.68 -3.45 -6.30
C ASN A 651 -13.28 -2.51 -7.46
N VAL A 652 -13.21 -1.21 -7.16
CA VAL A 652 -12.68 -0.18 -8.06
C VAL A 652 -11.17 -0.33 -8.19
N ARG A 653 -10.68 -0.46 -9.42
CA ARG A 653 -9.25 -0.61 -9.77
C ARG A 653 -8.86 0.43 -10.81
N TYR A 654 -7.67 1.01 -10.64
CA TYR A 654 -7.12 2.03 -11.52
C TYR A 654 -5.97 1.46 -12.35
N PHE A 655 -6.00 1.67 -13.67
CA PHE A 655 -4.92 1.25 -14.56
C PHE A 655 -3.95 2.40 -14.93
N GLY A 656 -2.69 2.06 -15.15
CA GLY A 656 -1.74 2.90 -15.89
C GLY A 656 -0.89 3.90 -15.06
N PRO A 657 -0.34 4.93 -15.72
CA PRO A 657 0.56 5.91 -15.11
C PRO A 657 -0.13 7.05 -14.35
N TYR A 658 -1.40 7.35 -14.67
CA TYR A 658 -2.03 8.59 -14.24
C TYR A 658 -2.28 8.65 -12.73
N SER A 659 -2.70 7.54 -12.11
CA SER A 659 -2.88 7.47 -10.65
C SER A 659 -1.59 7.73 -9.87
N ARG A 660 -0.44 7.30 -10.41
CA ARG A 660 0.90 7.52 -9.84
C ARG A 660 1.36 8.97 -10.01
N ALA A 661 1.19 9.52 -11.21
CA ALA A 661 1.46 10.93 -11.49
C ALA A 661 0.58 11.87 -10.64
N LEU A 662 -0.71 11.55 -10.49
CA LEU A 662 -1.65 12.28 -9.65
C LEU A 662 -1.29 12.17 -8.17
N LYS A 663 -0.90 10.98 -7.69
CA LYS A 663 -0.39 10.80 -6.34
C LYS A 663 0.81 11.72 -6.09
N ALA A 664 1.82 11.72 -6.96
CA ALA A 664 2.99 12.60 -6.82
C ALA A 664 2.60 14.09 -6.82
N LEU A 665 1.75 14.53 -7.76
CA LEU A 665 1.32 15.92 -7.89
C LEU A 665 0.43 16.39 -6.74
N ARG A 666 -0.37 15.50 -6.15
CA ARG A 666 -1.15 15.74 -4.92
C ARG A 666 -0.20 15.82 -3.73
N GLU A 667 0.55 14.77 -3.42
CA GLU A 667 1.53 14.73 -2.31
C GLU A 667 2.54 15.92 -2.31
N THR A 668 2.76 16.57 -3.46
CA THR A 668 3.64 17.74 -3.61
C THR A 668 2.90 19.07 -3.83
N SER A 669 1.61 19.10 -4.23
CA SER A 669 0.75 20.30 -4.06
C SER A 669 0.57 20.66 -2.60
N ASP A 670 0.80 19.67 -1.76
CA ASP A 670 0.63 19.69 -0.33
C ASP A 670 1.84 20.34 0.37
N GLY A 671 2.78 20.86 -0.44
CA GLY A 671 3.64 21.99 -0.07
C GLY A 671 2.88 23.23 0.41
N HIS A 672 1.55 23.31 0.29
CA HIS A 672 0.68 23.96 1.30
C HIS A 672 -0.84 23.63 1.29
N ILE A 673 -1.40 22.85 0.35
CA ILE A 673 -2.86 22.53 0.38
C ILE A 673 -3.23 21.08 -0.05
N THR A 674 -2.75 20.09 0.69
CA THR A 674 -3.65 19.38 1.61
C THR A 674 -3.13 19.76 3.01
N SER A 675 -3.93 19.91 4.06
CA SER A 675 -4.76 18.86 4.66
C SER A 675 -4.22 17.43 4.51
N THR A 676 -2.92 17.25 4.74
CA THR A 676 -2.59 16.27 5.78
C THR A 676 -3.39 16.73 7.00
N MET A 677 -4.60 16.19 7.19
CA MET A 677 -5.41 16.44 8.38
C MET A 677 -4.47 16.25 9.57
N PRO A 678 -4.09 17.33 10.29
CA PRO A 678 -2.75 17.39 10.88
C PRO A 678 -2.55 16.21 11.82
N GLN A 679 -1.40 15.55 11.73
CA GLN A 679 -1.22 14.28 12.45
C GLN A 679 -0.71 14.53 13.86
N LEU A 680 -1.40 13.95 14.85
CA LEU A 680 -0.94 13.90 16.23
C LEU A 680 -0.40 12.53 16.58
N ARG A 681 0.51 12.47 17.55
CA ARG A 681 0.92 11.21 18.15
C ARG A 681 -0.06 10.81 19.24
N TYR A 682 -0.47 9.55 19.23
CA TYR A 682 -1.26 8.95 20.29
C TYR A 682 -0.56 7.72 20.86
N TYR A 683 -0.92 7.39 22.10
CA TYR A 683 -0.37 6.31 22.89
C TYR A 683 -1.54 5.61 23.60
N ILE A 684 -1.62 4.29 23.50
CA ILE A 684 -2.55 3.47 24.30
C ILE A 684 -1.74 2.87 25.44
N ILE A 685 -2.18 3.13 26.67
CA ILE A 685 -1.47 2.79 27.90
C ILE A 685 -2.44 2.06 28.80
N ASP A 686 -2.04 0.90 29.30
CA ASP A 686 -2.81 0.23 30.33
C ASP A 686 -2.31 0.69 31.70
N VAL A 687 -3.21 1.32 32.47
CA VAL A 687 -2.92 1.95 33.77
C VAL A 687 -3.20 0.96 34.91
N PHE A 688 -2.45 1.04 36.02
CA PHE A 688 -2.50 0.11 37.16
C PHE A 688 -2.03 -1.31 36.82
N SER A 689 -1.14 -1.45 35.83
CA SER A 689 -0.52 -2.72 35.42
C SER A 689 0.83 -2.47 34.75
N SER A 690 1.78 -3.38 34.93
CA SER A 690 3.02 -3.46 34.14
C SER A 690 2.96 -4.53 33.03
N ILE A 691 1.84 -5.24 32.91
CA ILE A 691 1.59 -6.29 31.93
C ILE A 691 0.64 -5.75 30.86
N ALA A 692 1.11 -5.67 29.62
CA ALA A 692 0.28 -5.21 28.50
C ALA A 692 -0.99 -6.08 28.34
N TYR A 693 -2.10 -5.44 27.98
CA TYR A 693 -3.44 -6.01 27.92
C TYR A 693 -4.11 -6.33 29.28
N GLN A 694 -3.44 -6.06 30.42
CA GLN A 694 -4.06 -5.96 31.75
C GLN A 694 -3.96 -4.51 32.24
N GLY A 695 -4.90 -4.02 33.05
CA GLY A 695 -4.97 -2.61 33.48
C GLY A 695 -6.23 -1.90 32.97
N ASN A 696 -6.42 -0.61 33.30
CA ASN A 696 -7.49 0.22 32.74
C ASN A 696 -6.95 0.97 31.51
N PRO A 697 -7.49 0.75 30.29
CA PRO A 697 -6.89 1.28 29.07
C PRO A 697 -7.18 2.78 28.91
N LEU A 698 -6.14 3.56 28.65
CA LEU A 698 -6.19 4.99 28.42
C LEU A 698 -5.58 5.35 27.08
N ALA A 699 -6.27 6.17 26.29
CA ALA A 699 -5.67 6.87 25.16
C ALA A 699 -5.09 8.21 25.63
N VAL A 700 -3.80 8.43 25.34
CA VAL A 700 -3.09 9.68 25.60
C VAL A 700 -2.69 10.30 24.26
N VAL A 701 -3.05 11.56 24.03
CA VAL A 701 -2.75 12.29 22.79
C VAL A 701 -1.83 13.47 23.10
N ASP A 702 -0.70 13.52 22.40
CA ASP A 702 0.28 14.60 22.50
C ASP A 702 -0.18 15.81 21.65
N THR A 703 -0.64 16.87 22.33
CA THR A 703 -1.02 18.15 21.70
C THR A 703 -0.03 19.27 22.01
N THR A 704 1.19 18.94 22.42
CA THR A 704 2.20 19.93 22.81
C THR A 704 2.68 20.80 21.63
N SER A 705 2.66 20.25 20.42
CA SER A 705 3.05 20.91 19.17
C SER A 705 1.89 21.44 18.33
N THR A 706 0.63 21.23 18.73
CA THR A 706 -0.55 21.55 17.89
C THR A 706 -1.80 21.76 18.74
N THR A 707 -2.43 22.94 18.61
CA THR A 707 -3.64 23.30 19.35
C THR A 707 -4.89 22.67 18.72
N LEU A 708 -5.64 21.90 19.51
CA LEU A 708 -6.96 21.38 19.12
C LEU A 708 -8.11 22.22 19.66
N THR A 709 -9.19 22.28 18.88
CA THR A 709 -10.50 22.71 19.39
C THR A 709 -11.11 21.66 20.32
N SER A 710 -12.01 22.10 21.22
CA SER A 710 -12.77 21.17 22.06
C SER A 710 -13.63 20.19 21.25
N THR A 711 -14.11 20.58 20.06
CA THR A 711 -14.88 19.68 19.17
C THR A 711 -14.01 18.54 18.64
N GLN A 712 -12.82 18.85 18.13
CA GLN A 712 -11.86 17.85 17.67
C GLN A 712 -11.45 16.89 18.79
N MET A 713 -11.16 17.39 20.00
CA MET A 713 -10.84 16.53 21.16
C MET A 713 -11.97 15.54 21.48
N LYS A 714 -13.24 15.96 21.40
CA LYS A 714 -14.41 15.08 21.62
C LYS A 714 -14.56 14.02 20.53
N ILE A 715 -14.39 14.41 19.26
CA ILE A 715 -14.44 13.46 18.12
C ILE A 715 -13.34 12.41 18.28
N LEU A 716 -12.12 12.83 18.59
CA LEU A 716 -10.99 11.92 18.82
C LEU A 716 -11.21 10.98 20.02
N ALA A 717 -11.73 11.49 21.14
CA ALA A 717 -12.04 10.66 22.30
C ALA A 717 -13.09 9.57 21.99
N ARG A 718 -14.10 9.91 21.19
CA ARG A 718 -15.06 8.93 20.69
C ARG A 718 -14.44 7.91 19.74
N GLN A 719 -13.50 8.30 18.89
CA GLN A 719 -12.82 7.38 17.97
C GLN A 719 -12.01 6.31 18.70
N PHE A 720 -11.41 6.63 19.86
CA PHE A 720 -10.76 5.63 20.70
C PHE A 720 -11.76 4.73 21.44
N ASN A 721 -12.92 5.26 21.82
CA ASN A 721 -13.99 4.54 22.53
C ASN A 721 -13.51 3.79 23.79
N LEU A 722 -12.54 4.36 24.49
CA LEU A 722 -12.09 3.93 25.82
C LEU A 722 -12.82 4.72 26.91
N SER A 723 -12.63 4.37 28.18
CA SER A 723 -13.25 5.07 29.33
C SER A 723 -13.03 6.58 29.23
N GLU A 724 -11.77 6.99 29.02
CA GLU A 724 -11.36 8.36 28.79
C GLU A 724 -10.30 8.45 27.68
N THR A 725 -10.16 9.63 27.07
CA THR A 725 -8.98 10.04 26.30
C THR A 725 -8.42 11.34 26.85
N THR A 726 -7.13 11.35 27.19
CA THR A 726 -6.43 12.48 27.79
C THR A 726 -5.51 13.18 26.79
N PHE A 727 -5.69 14.49 26.63
CA PHE A 727 -4.85 15.35 25.79
C PHE A 727 -3.83 16.09 26.65
N ILE A 728 -2.55 16.00 26.28
CA ILE A 728 -1.44 16.72 26.93
C ILE A 728 -1.29 18.08 26.25
N CYS A 729 -1.70 19.14 26.94
CA CYS A 729 -1.72 20.51 26.45
C CYS A 729 -0.64 21.36 27.15
N PRO A 730 -0.12 22.41 26.49
CA PRO A 730 0.65 23.46 27.16
C PRO A 730 -0.14 24.07 28.34
N PRO A 731 0.51 24.32 29.49
CA PRO A 731 -0.17 24.91 30.65
C PRO A 731 -0.59 26.35 30.38
N THR A 732 -1.81 26.72 30.82
CA THR A 732 -2.26 28.13 30.79
C THR A 732 -2.08 28.84 32.13
N ASN A 733 -1.78 28.09 33.20
CA ASN A 733 -1.34 28.62 34.48
C ASN A 733 0.16 28.34 34.67
N PRO A 734 1.02 29.35 34.88
CA PRO A 734 2.48 29.14 34.99
C PRO A 734 2.91 28.34 36.22
N LYS A 735 2.01 28.05 37.17
CA LYS A 735 2.26 27.12 38.28
C LYS A 735 2.13 25.65 37.90
N ALA A 736 1.56 25.33 36.74
CA ALA A 736 1.42 23.96 36.25
C ALA A 736 2.57 23.61 35.29
N THR A 737 3.07 22.38 35.40
CA THR A 737 4.03 21.78 34.48
C THR A 737 3.36 21.42 33.14
N TRP A 738 2.18 20.80 33.21
CA TRP A 738 1.36 20.43 32.05
C TRP A 738 -0.12 20.65 32.34
N ARG A 739 -0.90 20.93 31.30
CA ARG A 739 -2.37 20.93 31.37
C ARG A 739 -2.90 19.64 30.76
N LEU A 740 -3.77 18.94 31.46
CA LEU A 740 -4.45 17.76 30.94
C LEU A 740 -5.93 18.11 30.68
N ARG A 741 -6.48 17.62 29.57
CA ARG A 741 -7.91 17.65 29.28
C ARG A 741 -8.36 16.23 28.97
N SER A 742 -9.34 15.71 29.70
CA SER A 742 -9.83 14.33 29.52
C SER A 742 -11.26 14.34 29.04
N PHE A 743 -11.61 13.47 28.09
CA PHE A 743 -12.97 13.38 27.54
C PHE A 743 -13.48 11.94 27.55
N LEU A 744 -14.74 11.77 27.91
CA LEU A 744 -15.50 10.54 27.70
C LEU A 744 -15.91 10.41 26.21
N PRO A 745 -16.20 9.19 25.69
CA PRO A 745 -16.66 9.00 24.30
C PRO A 745 -17.94 9.75 23.92
N ASN A 746 -18.77 10.13 24.91
CA ASN A 746 -19.96 10.95 24.70
C ASN A 746 -19.67 12.47 24.58
N GLY A 747 -18.41 12.88 24.65
CA GLY A 747 -17.97 14.26 24.48
C GLY A 747 -18.09 15.15 25.73
N VAL A 748 -18.33 14.56 26.92
CA VAL A 748 -18.23 15.27 28.21
C VAL A 748 -16.77 15.36 28.64
N GLU A 749 -16.32 16.56 29.04
CA GLU A 749 -14.98 16.78 29.59
C GLU A 749 -14.95 16.45 31.09
N VAL A 750 -13.92 15.74 31.53
CA VAL A 750 -13.73 15.25 32.90
C VAL A 750 -12.57 16.02 33.53
N PHE A 751 -12.83 16.65 34.68
CA PHE A 751 -11.87 17.45 35.44
C PHE A 751 -11.23 16.69 36.62
N GLY A 752 -11.62 15.42 36.84
CA GLY A 752 -11.10 14.59 37.92
C GLY A 752 -9.70 14.01 37.63
N ALA A 753 -8.89 13.89 38.68
CA ALA A 753 -7.61 13.20 38.66
C ALA A 753 -7.79 11.71 39.01
N GLY A 754 -8.03 10.88 38.01
CA GLY A 754 -8.18 9.42 38.12
C GLY A 754 -7.15 8.67 37.26
N HIS A 755 -7.50 7.49 36.73
CA HIS A 755 -6.62 6.71 35.87
C HIS A 755 -6.18 7.50 34.62
N ASN A 756 -7.08 8.36 34.11
CA ASN A 756 -6.87 9.32 33.02
C ASN A 756 -5.68 10.27 33.26
N SER A 757 -5.51 10.78 34.48
CA SER A 757 -4.39 11.63 34.87
C SER A 757 -3.14 10.81 35.16
N LEU A 758 -3.29 9.71 35.90
CA LEU A 758 -2.18 8.84 36.30
C LEU A 758 -1.44 8.26 35.07
N GLY A 759 -2.19 7.74 34.08
CA GLY A 759 -1.62 7.21 32.85
C GLY A 759 -0.98 8.27 31.95
N ALA A 760 -1.55 9.48 31.88
CA ALA A 760 -0.94 10.59 31.16
C ALA A 760 0.38 11.06 31.81
N TRP A 761 0.45 11.10 33.15
CA TRP A 761 1.69 11.40 33.87
C TRP A 761 2.73 10.30 33.79
N TRP A 762 2.30 9.05 33.78
CA TRP A 762 3.17 7.91 33.54
C TRP A 762 3.80 8.02 32.15
N TRP A 763 3.01 8.37 31.12
CA TRP A 763 3.52 8.64 29.78
C TRP A 763 4.55 9.79 29.75
N ILE A 764 4.19 10.95 30.30
CA ILE A 764 5.03 12.17 30.29
C ILE A 764 6.41 11.90 30.89
N ALA A 765 6.47 11.11 31.96
CA ALA A 765 7.74 10.72 32.57
C ALA A 765 8.46 9.61 31.79
N ALA A 766 7.76 8.60 31.28
CA ALA A 766 8.35 7.52 30.46
C ALA A 766 8.88 8.01 29.11
N SER A 767 8.30 9.06 28.53
CA SER A 767 8.68 9.62 27.23
C SER A 767 9.84 10.62 27.30
N GLY A 768 10.44 10.85 28.48
CA GLY A 768 11.54 11.79 28.67
C GLY A 768 11.15 13.28 28.61
N LEU A 769 9.85 13.63 28.57
CA LEU A 769 9.39 15.04 28.50
C LEU A 769 9.72 15.85 29.77
N LEU A 770 10.20 15.19 30.83
CA LEU A 770 10.63 15.81 32.09
C LEU A 770 12.17 15.97 32.19
N GLY A 771 12.92 15.64 31.14
CA GLY A 771 14.39 15.71 31.09
C GLY A 771 15.10 14.50 31.70
N ASP A 772 16.41 14.62 31.91
CA ASP A 772 17.24 13.59 32.55
C ASP A 772 16.87 13.42 34.04
N ILE A 773 15.88 12.57 34.28
CA ILE A 773 15.43 12.14 35.62
C ILE A 773 16.49 11.25 36.32
N ALA A 774 17.55 10.85 35.61
CA ALA A 774 18.41 9.69 35.90
C ALA A 774 19.38 9.77 37.11
N GLN A 775 19.28 10.75 38.02
CA GLN A 775 20.22 10.86 39.16
C GLN A 775 19.60 11.06 40.57
N ASP A 776 18.29 11.32 40.72
CA ASP A 776 17.70 11.61 42.05
C ASP A 776 16.32 10.96 42.32
N THR A 777 15.99 9.87 41.62
CA THR A 777 14.65 9.24 41.65
C THR A 777 14.25 8.53 42.95
N LYS A 778 15.17 8.33 43.89
CA LYS A 778 14.88 7.64 45.16
C LYS A 778 13.99 8.44 46.12
N VAL A 779 13.91 9.77 45.95
CA VAL A 779 13.12 10.65 46.84
C VAL A 779 11.73 10.95 46.26
N GLY A 780 11.54 10.75 44.94
CA GLY A 780 10.33 11.17 44.22
C GLY A 780 10.30 12.69 44.00
N ARG A 781 9.64 13.12 42.93
CA ARG A 781 9.55 14.54 42.54
C ARG A 781 8.11 14.95 42.29
N THR A 782 7.68 15.99 43.00
CA THR A 782 6.38 16.63 42.79
C THR A 782 6.41 17.51 41.56
N TYR A 783 5.47 17.28 40.66
CA TYR A 783 5.10 18.13 39.55
C TYR A 783 3.67 18.66 39.74
N PHE A 784 3.23 19.57 38.88
CA PHE A 784 1.91 20.19 38.99
C PHE A 784 1.11 20.02 37.69
N GLN A 785 -0.12 19.55 37.81
CA GLN A 785 -1.03 19.37 36.69
C GLN A 785 -2.16 20.38 36.73
N GLN A 786 -2.48 21.00 35.58
CA GLN A 786 -3.68 21.81 35.46
C GLN A 786 -4.85 20.95 34.94
N LEU A 787 -5.92 20.87 35.74
CA LEU A 787 -7.20 20.25 35.38
C LEU A 787 -8.29 21.31 35.44
N GLY A 788 -8.82 21.71 34.28
CA GLY A 788 -9.71 22.88 34.20
C GLY A 788 -9.03 24.16 34.69
N ASN A 789 -9.52 24.70 35.81
CA ASN A 789 -8.95 25.88 36.47
C ASN A 789 -8.02 25.53 37.65
N ASP A 790 -8.08 24.29 38.14
CA ASP A 790 -7.34 23.84 39.31
C ASP A 790 -5.92 23.41 38.94
N VAL A 791 -4.98 23.61 39.86
CA VAL A 791 -3.59 23.15 39.74
C VAL A 791 -3.28 22.24 40.91
N LEU A 792 -3.11 20.95 40.63
CA LEU A 792 -2.98 19.89 41.63
C LEU A 792 -1.57 19.26 41.59
N PRO A 793 -1.02 18.84 42.73
CA PRO A 793 0.27 18.14 42.78
C PRO A 793 0.14 16.71 42.24
N VAL A 794 1.22 16.20 41.68
CA VAL A 794 1.39 14.80 41.25
C VAL A 794 2.83 14.39 41.45
N ASP A 795 3.05 13.29 42.16
CA ASP A 795 4.38 12.82 42.55
C ASP A 795 4.81 11.69 41.62
N VAL A 796 5.99 11.84 40.99
CA VAL A 796 6.59 10.85 40.11
C VAL A 796 7.83 10.27 40.78
N SER A 797 7.93 8.95 40.87
CA SER A 797 8.99 8.23 41.56
C SER A 797 9.35 6.93 40.84
N GLN A 798 10.42 6.25 41.28
CA GLN A 798 10.75 4.89 40.83
C GLN A 798 10.58 3.89 41.98
N SER A 799 10.04 2.72 41.66
CA SER A 799 9.97 1.56 42.55
C SER A 799 11.38 1.06 42.90
N LYS A 800 11.49 0.21 43.94
CA LYS A 800 12.76 -0.48 44.26
C LYS A 800 13.28 -1.37 43.12
N LEU A 801 12.40 -1.76 42.18
CA LEU A 801 12.70 -2.57 41.00
C LEU A 801 12.97 -1.70 39.74
N GLY A 802 12.83 -0.38 39.84
CA GLY A 802 13.04 0.57 38.74
C GLY A 802 11.78 0.98 37.99
N ASP A 803 10.62 0.39 38.31
CA ASP A 803 9.35 0.73 37.64
C ASP A 803 8.95 2.19 37.93
N LEU A 804 8.46 2.88 36.92
CA LEU A 804 7.92 4.22 37.09
C LEU A 804 6.58 4.17 37.86
N VAL A 805 6.49 4.91 38.96
CA VAL A 805 5.29 5.02 39.80
C VAL A 805 4.81 6.47 39.84
N VAL A 806 3.53 6.67 39.55
CA VAL A 806 2.84 7.96 39.65
C VAL A 806 1.87 7.92 40.81
N SER A 807 1.89 8.96 41.64
CA SER A 807 1.10 9.08 42.85
C SER A 807 0.34 10.40 42.88
N MET A 808 -0.93 10.38 43.31
CA MET A 808 -1.81 11.55 43.36
C MET A 808 -2.58 11.58 44.68
N ARG A 809 -2.60 12.75 45.33
CA ARG A 809 -3.38 12.98 46.54
C ARG A 809 -4.85 13.20 46.18
N GLN A 810 -5.75 12.55 46.88
CA GLN A 810 -7.19 12.75 46.74
C GLN A 810 -7.71 13.85 47.69
N GLY A 811 -8.95 14.30 47.46
CA GLY A 811 -9.64 15.21 48.37
C GLY A 811 -9.91 14.57 49.73
N GLN A 812 -10.21 15.39 50.73
CA GLN A 812 -10.57 14.91 52.06
C GLN A 812 -11.82 14.01 52.01
N PRO A 813 -11.82 12.84 52.65
CA PRO A 813 -12.95 11.91 52.59
C PRO A 813 -14.17 12.46 53.32
N GLN A 814 -15.34 12.26 52.71
CA GLN A 814 -16.65 12.59 53.26
C GLN A 814 -17.46 11.30 53.40
N PHE A 815 -18.00 11.07 54.60
CA PHE A 815 -18.89 9.97 54.92
C PHE A 815 -20.33 10.47 54.84
N LEU A 816 -21.14 9.86 53.97
CA LEU A 816 -22.50 10.29 53.64
C LEU A 816 -23.51 9.22 54.09
N ASN A 817 -24.60 9.05 53.35
CA ASN A 817 -25.72 8.21 53.77
C ASN A 817 -25.36 6.70 53.81
N GLN A 818 -25.92 5.99 54.78
CA GLN A 818 -25.77 4.55 54.97
C GLN A 818 -26.96 3.80 54.35
N HIS A 819 -26.70 2.64 53.73
CA HIS A 819 -27.74 1.71 53.33
C HIS A 819 -28.31 0.96 54.53
N THR A 820 -29.62 0.70 54.55
CA THR A 820 -30.33 0.17 55.73
C THR A 820 -30.98 -1.21 55.52
N ASN A 821 -31.02 -1.73 54.28
CA ASN A 821 -31.70 -2.98 53.95
C ASN A 821 -30.74 -3.96 53.24
N HIS A 822 -30.23 -4.96 53.96
CA HIS A 822 -29.30 -5.94 53.40
C HIS A 822 -29.99 -6.92 52.45
N ASP A 823 -31.24 -7.33 52.72
CA ASP A 823 -32.00 -8.25 51.85
C ASP A 823 -32.23 -7.67 50.45
N SER A 824 -32.59 -6.38 50.36
CA SER A 824 -32.75 -5.68 49.07
C SER A 824 -31.41 -5.59 48.34
N LEU A 825 -30.36 -5.16 49.04
CA LEU A 825 -29.02 -5.01 48.48
C LEU A 825 -28.45 -6.34 47.95
N ALA A 826 -28.63 -7.43 48.70
CA ALA A 826 -28.22 -8.78 48.31
C ALA A 826 -29.00 -9.27 47.08
N THR A 827 -30.32 -9.09 47.08
CA THR A 827 -31.21 -9.41 45.94
C THR A 827 -30.82 -8.63 44.68
N SER A 828 -30.48 -7.35 44.82
CA SER A 828 -30.04 -6.48 43.73
C SER A 828 -28.66 -6.85 43.20
N LEU A 829 -27.77 -7.40 44.04
CA LEU A 829 -26.44 -7.90 43.66
C LEU A 829 -26.41 -9.38 43.25
N GLY A 830 -27.50 -10.14 43.43
CA GLY A 830 -27.58 -11.57 43.12
C GLY A 830 -26.77 -12.48 44.05
N ILE A 831 -26.56 -12.07 45.31
CA ILE A 831 -25.84 -12.82 46.35
C ILE A 831 -26.76 -13.16 47.53
N ASP A 832 -26.30 -13.98 48.48
CA ASP A 832 -27.05 -14.26 49.70
C ASP A 832 -27.00 -13.07 50.68
N VAL A 833 -28.04 -12.85 51.48
CA VAL A 833 -28.03 -11.79 52.50
C VAL A 833 -26.92 -11.99 53.54
N TYR A 834 -26.56 -13.26 53.81
CA TYR A 834 -25.44 -13.60 54.68
C TYR A 834 -24.06 -13.42 54.02
N ASP A 835 -23.98 -13.12 52.72
CA ASP A 835 -22.71 -12.74 52.06
C ASP A 835 -22.35 -11.27 52.31
N ILE A 836 -23.31 -10.42 52.71
CA ILE A 836 -23.05 -9.02 53.04
C ILE A 836 -22.29 -8.89 54.37
N GLY A 837 -21.41 -7.90 54.39
CA GLY A 837 -20.57 -7.55 55.52
C GLY A 837 -19.21 -8.22 55.49
N LEU A 838 -18.33 -7.75 56.37
CA LEU A 838 -16.98 -8.22 56.57
C LEU A 838 -16.75 -8.63 58.01
N ARG A 839 -15.89 -9.63 58.19
CA ARG A 839 -15.35 -10.00 59.49
C ARG A 839 -13.84 -10.06 59.40
N CYS A 840 -13.17 -9.12 60.08
CA CYS A 840 -11.72 -9.09 60.21
C CYS A 840 -11.39 -9.17 61.70
N LEU A 841 -10.77 -10.28 62.13
CA LEU A 841 -10.58 -10.59 63.55
C LEU A 841 -11.92 -10.54 64.31
N ASP A 842 -11.98 -9.77 65.40
CA ASP A 842 -13.18 -9.54 66.22
C ASP A 842 -14.06 -8.40 65.72
N ILE A 843 -13.66 -7.70 64.65
CA ILE A 843 -14.38 -6.56 64.08
C ILE A 843 -15.33 -7.07 62.98
N VAL A 844 -16.62 -6.80 63.15
CA VAL A 844 -17.67 -7.07 62.17
C VAL A 844 -18.17 -5.74 61.60
N VAL A 845 -18.16 -5.62 60.27
CA VAL A 845 -18.60 -4.42 59.55
C VAL A 845 -19.58 -4.84 58.47
N ASP A 846 -20.86 -4.67 58.74
CA ASP A 846 -21.98 -5.04 57.86
C ASP A 846 -22.52 -3.86 57.03
N ARG A 847 -22.09 -2.64 57.34
CA ARG A 847 -22.71 -1.40 56.86
C ARG A 847 -22.22 -0.98 55.48
N ALA A 848 -23.06 -1.16 54.46
CA ALA A 848 -22.85 -0.48 53.18
C ALA A 848 -23.08 1.04 53.34
N MET A 849 -22.14 1.86 52.85
CA MET A 849 -22.13 3.31 53.10
C MET A 849 -21.58 4.08 51.91
N VAL A 850 -22.15 5.25 51.64
CA VAL A 850 -21.64 6.18 50.63
C VAL A 850 -20.44 6.95 51.20
N VAL A 851 -19.29 6.84 50.54
CA VAL A 851 -18.06 7.58 50.90
C VAL A 851 -17.48 8.20 49.64
N THR A 852 -16.92 9.40 49.75
CA THR A 852 -16.30 10.08 48.61
C THR A 852 -15.09 10.93 48.99
N THR A 853 -14.13 11.04 48.07
CA THR A 853 -12.99 11.99 48.08
C THR A 853 -13.08 13.00 46.92
N SER A 854 -14.21 13.03 46.21
CA SER A 854 -14.45 13.81 44.98
C SER A 854 -15.95 14.14 44.79
N PRO A 855 -16.38 14.77 43.68
CA PRO A 855 -17.80 14.90 43.36
C PRO A 855 -18.51 13.56 43.09
N ALA A 856 -17.79 12.50 42.69
CA ALA A 856 -18.36 11.18 42.40
C ALA A 856 -18.61 10.40 43.69
N ARG A 857 -19.88 10.13 44.01
CA ARG A 857 -20.31 9.45 45.25
C ARG A 857 -20.58 7.98 44.99
N HIS A 858 -19.92 7.07 45.71
CA HIS A 858 -20.06 5.63 45.49
C HIS A 858 -20.52 4.92 46.75
N LEU A 859 -21.47 3.98 46.59
CA LEU A 859 -21.92 3.11 47.68
C LEU A 859 -20.91 1.97 47.85
N LEU A 860 -20.13 2.01 48.93
CA LEU A 860 -19.19 0.96 49.28
C LEU A 860 -19.94 -0.19 49.96
N VAL A 861 -19.78 -1.42 49.44
CA VAL A 861 -20.48 -2.62 49.93
C VAL A 861 -19.47 -3.68 50.37
N PRO A 862 -19.31 -3.91 51.69
CA PRO A 862 -18.51 -5.02 52.20
C PRO A 862 -19.17 -6.37 51.89
N VAL A 863 -18.42 -7.37 51.41
CA VAL A 863 -18.89 -8.77 51.29
C VAL A 863 -17.86 -9.76 51.83
N ARG A 864 -18.35 -10.88 52.40
CA ARG A 864 -17.57 -11.74 53.31
C ARG A 864 -16.38 -12.45 52.69
N SER A 865 -16.38 -12.68 51.38
CA SER A 865 -15.36 -13.48 50.72
C SER A 865 -15.21 -13.14 49.24
N ILE A 866 -14.06 -13.54 48.68
CA ILE A 866 -13.81 -13.51 47.23
C ILE A 866 -14.83 -14.36 46.45
N ASN A 867 -15.38 -15.42 47.06
CA ASN A 867 -16.41 -16.25 46.41
C ASN A 867 -17.74 -15.50 46.30
N ALA A 868 -18.13 -14.75 47.33
CA ALA A 868 -19.28 -13.84 47.27
C ALA A 868 -19.06 -12.75 46.20
N LEU A 869 -17.89 -12.10 46.22
CA LEU A 869 -17.52 -11.05 45.24
C LEU A 869 -17.57 -11.53 43.78
N LYS A 870 -17.13 -12.77 43.52
CA LYS A 870 -17.22 -13.41 42.19
C LYS A 870 -18.65 -13.77 41.80
N SER A 871 -19.53 -14.02 42.78
CA SER A 871 -20.94 -14.34 42.55
C SER A 871 -21.81 -13.11 42.28
N VAL A 872 -21.33 -11.90 42.61
CA VAL A 872 -22.03 -10.63 42.34
C VAL A 872 -22.37 -10.49 40.84
N SER A 873 -23.65 -10.24 40.58
CA SER A 873 -24.23 -10.06 39.25
C SER A 873 -24.76 -8.65 39.07
N PHE A 874 -24.24 -7.94 38.07
CA PHE A 874 -24.73 -6.61 37.68
C PHE A 874 -25.85 -6.67 36.62
N ALA A 875 -26.51 -7.83 36.45
CA ALA A 875 -27.63 -8.00 35.53
C ALA A 875 -28.87 -7.20 35.97
N ASN A 876 -29.11 -7.07 37.28
CA ASN A 876 -30.25 -6.34 37.83
C ASN A 876 -30.00 -4.83 37.92
N LYS A 877 -29.82 -4.19 36.75
CA LYS A 877 -29.50 -2.75 36.66
C LYS A 877 -30.54 -1.85 37.33
N GLU A 878 -31.83 -2.21 37.24
CA GLU A 878 -32.91 -1.48 37.90
C GLU A 878 -32.86 -1.60 39.43
N GLY A 879 -32.60 -2.80 39.96
CA GLY A 879 -32.42 -3.03 41.39
C GLY A 879 -31.27 -2.20 41.95
N ILE A 880 -30.08 -2.31 41.33
CA ILE A 880 -28.90 -1.53 41.72
C ILE A 880 -29.16 -0.02 41.66
N SER A 881 -29.88 0.46 40.65
CA SER A 881 -30.27 1.88 40.55
C SER A 881 -31.18 2.32 41.71
N LYS A 882 -32.07 1.44 42.18
CA LYS A 882 -32.91 1.69 43.37
C LYS A 882 -32.09 1.68 44.65
N GLU A 883 -31.14 0.76 44.83
CA GLU A 883 -30.27 0.74 46.02
C GLU A 883 -29.42 2.03 46.10
N LEU A 884 -28.87 2.49 44.96
CA LEU A 884 -28.14 3.76 44.88
C LEU A 884 -29.05 4.94 45.23
N ALA A 885 -30.24 5.02 44.63
CA ALA A 885 -31.21 6.09 44.91
C ALA A 885 -31.76 6.07 46.35
N SER A 886 -31.82 4.91 47.00
CA SER A 886 -32.26 4.76 48.39
C SER A 886 -31.32 5.43 49.39
N THR A 887 -30.04 5.54 49.03
CA THR A 887 -29.03 6.25 49.82
C THR A 887 -28.88 7.69 49.34
N GLU A 888 -28.80 7.95 48.04
CA GLU A 888 -28.97 9.28 47.44
C GLU A 888 -29.17 9.20 45.91
N SER A 889 -30.10 9.98 45.35
CA SER A 889 -30.37 10.00 43.90
C SER A 889 -29.20 10.44 43.01
N HIS A 890 -28.15 11.04 43.59
CA HIS A 890 -26.94 11.50 42.90
C HIS A 890 -25.76 10.50 42.95
N ASN A 891 -25.95 9.31 43.54
CA ASN A 891 -24.89 8.32 43.64
C ASN A 891 -24.48 7.76 42.26
N SER A 892 -23.17 7.72 42.02
CA SER A 892 -22.52 7.44 40.74
C SER A 892 -22.35 5.95 40.46
N GLY A 893 -22.24 5.10 41.49
CA GLY A 893 -22.09 3.65 41.34
C GLY A 893 -21.93 2.89 42.64
N ILE A 894 -21.89 1.56 42.53
CA ILE A 894 -21.74 0.60 43.62
C ILE A 894 -20.35 -0.05 43.54
N TYR A 895 -19.65 -0.12 44.67
CA TYR A 895 -18.29 -0.66 44.77
C TYR A 895 -18.27 -1.78 45.82
N VAL A 896 -18.26 -3.02 45.34
CA VAL A 896 -18.33 -4.22 46.18
C VAL A 896 -16.92 -4.74 46.42
N PHE A 897 -16.56 -5.10 47.65
CA PHE A 897 -15.19 -5.49 47.98
C PHE A 897 -15.09 -6.57 49.08
N ALA A 898 -14.03 -7.37 49.00
CA ALA A 898 -13.70 -8.43 49.95
C ALA A 898 -12.18 -8.49 50.22
N PRO A 899 -11.73 -8.94 51.41
CA PRO A 899 -10.33 -9.16 51.71
C PRO A 899 -9.79 -10.29 50.83
N ALA A 900 -8.57 -10.09 50.35
CA ALA A 900 -7.82 -11.05 49.55
C ALA A 900 -6.51 -11.42 50.26
N GLU A 901 -6.03 -12.64 50.06
CA GLU A 901 -4.73 -13.04 50.59
C GLU A 901 -3.60 -12.34 49.82
N ASN A 902 -2.56 -11.92 50.55
CA ASN A 902 -1.35 -11.31 50.00
C ASN A 902 -0.15 -12.23 50.22
N GLU A 903 0.05 -13.16 49.28
CA GLU A 903 1.21 -14.06 49.27
C GLU A 903 2.56 -13.32 49.15
N SER A 904 2.55 -12.13 48.53
CA SER A 904 3.76 -11.37 48.20
C SER A 904 4.28 -10.52 49.36
N GLU A 905 3.38 -9.81 50.06
CA GLU A 905 3.70 -8.96 51.21
C GLU A 905 2.66 -9.15 52.33
N PRO A 906 2.84 -10.10 53.26
CA PRO A 906 1.85 -10.40 54.31
C PRO A 906 1.64 -9.28 55.35
N LYS A 907 2.32 -8.13 55.21
CA LYS A 907 2.14 -6.92 56.03
C LYS A 907 1.23 -5.87 55.38
N THR A 908 1.01 -5.94 54.07
CA THR A 908 0.22 -4.94 53.32
C THR A 908 -1.19 -5.51 53.09
N PRO A 909 -2.23 -5.02 53.78
CA PRO A 909 -3.59 -5.54 53.63
C PRO A 909 -4.08 -5.38 52.18
N ARG A 910 -4.73 -6.43 51.67
CA ARG A 910 -5.16 -6.54 50.28
C ARG A 910 -6.66 -6.77 50.19
N PHE A 911 -7.31 -6.09 49.26
CA PHE A 911 -8.72 -6.25 48.95
C PHE A 911 -8.90 -6.50 47.45
N GLU A 912 -9.80 -7.40 47.08
CA GLU A 912 -10.33 -7.48 45.72
C GLU A 912 -11.66 -6.72 45.69
N ALA A 913 -11.88 -5.95 44.62
CA ALA A 913 -13.05 -5.11 44.46
C ALA A 913 -13.63 -5.18 43.04
N ARG A 914 -14.90 -4.79 42.91
CA ARG A 914 -15.68 -4.76 41.69
C ARG A 914 -16.56 -3.52 41.65
N PHE A 915 -16.62 -2.84 40.51
CA PHE A 915 -17.38 -1.60 40.34
C PHE A 915 -18.46 -1.72 39.28
N PHE A 916 -19.62 -1.12 39.56
CA PHE A 916 -20.65 -0.95 38.55
C PHE A 916 -21.36 0.40 38.70
N SER A 917 -21.57 1.07 37.56
CA SER A 917 -22.43 2.26 37.46
C SER A 917 -23.62 1.93 36.53
N PRO A 918 -24.87 2.31 36.87
CA PRO A 918 -26.04 2.04 36.03
C PRO A 918 -25.91 2.52 34.56
N GLY A 919 -25.14 3.60 34.34
CA GLY A 919 -24.89 4.16 33.00
C GLY A 919 -23.87 3.37 32.16
N MET A 920 -23.17 2.38 32.72
CA MET A 920 -22.15 1.60 32.01
C MET A 920 -22.72 0.30 31.42
N SER A 921 -22.19 -0.09 30.26
CA SER A 921 -22.49 -1.37 29.62
C SER A 921 -21.79 -2.53 30.32
N MET A 922 -20.53 -2.31 30.75
CA MET A 922 -19.62 -3.26 31.39
C MET A 922 -19.10 -2.72 32.73
N GLU A 923 -18.44 -3.58 33.52
CA GLU A 923 -17.71 -3.21 34.74
C GLU A 923 -16.39 -2.48 34.42
N ASP A 924 -16.07 -1.44 35.19
CA ASP A 924 -14.82 -0.67 35.07
C ASP A 924 -13.63 -1.49 35.62
N PRO A 925 -12.51 -1.62 34.88
CA PRO A 925 -11.32 -2.33 35.36
C PRO A 925 -10.66 -1.71 36.61
N ALA A 926 -10.68 -0.38 36.78
CA ALA A 926 -10.09 0.29 37.96
C ALA A 926 -10.70 1.66 38.25
N THR A 927 -11.38 1.76 39.40
CA THR A 927 -12.15 2.95 39.80
C THR A 927 -11.46 3.67 40.95
N GLY A 928 -10.45 4.48 40.63
CA GLY A 928 -9.67 5.23 41.64
C GLY A 928 -10.52 6.16 42.53
N SER A 929 -11.65 6.67 42.02
CA SER A 929 -12.62 7.46 42.78
C SER A 929 -13.43 6.65 43.80
N ALA A 930 -13.38 5.31 43.76
CA ALA A 930 -14.00 4.42 44.74
C ALA A 930 -12.95 3.68 45.61
N ALA A 931 -11.80 3.33 45.05
CA ALA A 931 -10.69 2.70 45.78
C ALA A 931 -10.15 3.59 46.91
N GLY A 932 -10.00 4.90 46.67
CA GLY A 932 -9.59 5.84 47.73
C GLY A 932 -10.60 5.97 48.87
N PRO A 933 -11.91 6.19 48.59
CA PRO A 933 -12.96 6.07 49.60
C PRO A 933 -13.00 4.74 50.34
N LEU A 934 -12.67 3.61 49.69
CA LEU A 934 -12.50 2.33 50.38
C LEU A 934 -11.39 2.40 51.44
N ALA A 935 -10.23 3.01 51.15
CA ALA A 935 -9.20 3.22 52.17
C ALA A 935 -9.70 4.05 53.36
N ALA A 936 -10.46 5.13 53.11
CA ALA A 936 -11.10 5.93 54.17
C ALA A 936 -12.08 5.09 55.02
N TYR A 937 -12.90 4.27 54.36
CA TYR A 937 -13.88 3.40 54.98
C TYR A 937 -13.22 2.33 55.87
N LEU A 938 -12.16 1.68 55.38
CA LEU A 938 -11.41 0.67 56.13
C LEU A 938 -10.76 1.27 57.39
N TRP A 939 -10.19 2.48 57.26
CA TRP A 939 -9.61 3.21 58.38
C TRP A 939 -10.68 3.59 59.43
N ALA A 940 -11.78 4.23 59.01
CA ALA A 940 -12.84 4.68 59.92
C ALA A 940 -13.56 3.54 60.66
N ASN A 941 -13.58 2.33 60.08
CA ASN A 941 -14.12 1.13 60.73
C ASN A 941 -13.07 0.30 61.49
N ASN A 942 -11.85 0.83 61.70
CA ASN A 942 -10.74 0.17 62.40
C ASN A 942 -10.30 -1.19 61.79
N LEU A 943 -10.55 -1.42 60.49
CA LEU A 943 -10.22 -2.67 59.80
C LEU A 943 -8.72 -2.80 59.45
N LEU A 944 -7.92 -1.78 59.76
CA LEU A 944 -6.48 -1.71 59.53
C LEU A 944 -5.74 -1.95 60.86
N ALA A 945 -5.76 -3.19 61.34
CA ALA A 945 -5.25 -3.53 62.67
C ALA A 945 -3.71 -3.71 62.71
N SER A 946 -3.08 -3.06 63.69
CA SER A 946 -1.66 -3.20 64.10
C SER A 946 -0.57 -2.72 63.13
N MET A 947 -0.26 -1.42 63.17
CA MET A 947 1.12 -0.90 63.15
C MET A 947 1.14 0.55 63.69
N GLU A 948 2.32 1.04 64.08
CA GLU A 948 2.49 2.29 64.83
C GLU A 948 2.24 3.56 63.98
N ILE A 949 2.27 4.72 64.65
CA ILE A 949 2.14 6.08 64.09
C ILE A 949 2.94 6.21 62.79
N GLY A 950 2.26 6.29 61.64
CA GLY A 950 2.89 6.34 60.34
C GLY A 950 1.91 6.30 59.17
N VAL A 951 2.44 6.07 57.97
CA VAL A 951 1.68 5.96 56.71
C VAL A 951 1.30 4.49 56.49
N TYR A 952 0.00 4.22 56.33
CA TYR A 952 -0.54 2.87 56.12
C TYR A 952 -0.69 2.57 54.62
N GLY A 953 -0.12 1.47 54.14
CA GLY A 953 -0.31 0.98 52.77
C GLY A 953 -1.49 0.01 52.65
N ILE A 954 -2.25 0.09 51.56
CA ILE A 954 -3.31 -0.86 51.18
C ILE A 954 -3.15 -1.19 49.70
N GLU A 955 -3.31 -2.46 49.32
CA GLU A 955 -3.43 -2.87 47.91
C GLU A 955 -4.90 -3.17 47.57
N VAL A 956 -5.40 -2.59 46.49
CA VAL A 956 -6.73 -2.87 45.95
C VAL A 956 -6.61 -3.43 44.54
N VAL A 957 -7.10 -4.65 44.36
CA VAL A 957 -7.13 -5.35 43.07
C VAL A 957 -8.54 -5.23 42.49
N GLN A 958 -8.65 -4.82 41.22
CA GLN A 958 -9.93 -4.71 40.51
C GLN A 958 -9.80 -5.30 39.09
N GLY A 959 -10.92 -5.51 38.39
CA GLY A 959 -10.93 -5.91 36.97
C GLY A 959 -10.55 -7.37 36.69
N VAL A 960 -10.45 -8.21 37.73
CA VAL A 960 -10.16 -9.66 37.57
C VAL A 960 -11.25 -10.33 36.74
N GLN A 961 -12.53 -10.05 37.04
CA GLN A 961 -13.68 -10.65 36.35
C GLN A 961 -13.87 -10.13 34.91
N THR A 962 -13.33 -8.96 34.57
CA THR A 962 -13.32 -8.41 33.20
C THR A 962 -12.07 -8.81 32.40
N GLY A 963 -11.18 -9.63 32.97
CA GLY A 963 -9.91 -10.04 32.34
C GLY A 963 -8.85 -8.92 32.29
N ARG A 964 -9.10 -7.80 32.98
CA ARG A 964 -8.30 -6.57 32.96
C ARG A 964 -7.81 -6.26 34.37
N LYS A 965 -7.07 -7.20 34.97
CA LYS A 965 -6.56 -7.08 36.33
C LYS A 965 -5.79 -5.77 36.51
N CYS A 966 -6.19 -5.00 37.50
CA CYS A 966 -5.58 -3.74 37.91
C CYS A 966 -5.12 -3.84 39.36
N VAL A 967 -3.98 -3.22 39.68
CA VAL A 967 -3.45 -3.13 41.06
C VAL A 967 -3.26 -1.66 41.42
N MET A 968 -4.08 -1.18 42.34
CA MET A 968 -4.01 0.17 42.89
C MET A 968 -3.33 0.10 44.26
N HIS A 969 -2.29 0.89 44.48
CA HIS A 969 -1.68 1.07 45.79
C HIS A 969 -2.23 2.35 46.42
N LEU A 970 -2.66 2.27 47.67
CA LEU A 970 -3.20 3.40 48.42
C LEU A 970 -2.33 3.63 49.64
N SER A 971 -2.05 4.88 49.97
CA SER A 971 -1.45 5.26 51.24
C SER A 971 -2.38 6.17 52.04
N ILE A 972 -2.53 5.87 53.33
CA ILE A 972 -3.27 6.67 54.29
C ILE A 972 -2.28 7.30 55.26
N GLU A 973 -2.25 8.62 55.34
CA GLU A 973 -1.48 9.38 56.32
C GLU A 973 -2.46 10.08 57.28
N PRO A 974 -2.52 9.69 58.57
CA PRO A 974 -3.36 10.38 59.55
C PRO A 974 -2.79 11.76 59.87
N ASN A 975 -3.63 12.78 59.75
CA ASN A 975 -3.31 14.14 60.14
C ASN A 975 -3.73 14.37 61.61
N LYS A 976 -3.50 15.60 62.10
CA LYS A 976 -4.14 16.07 63.33
C LYS A 976 -5.64 16.29 63.07
N GLU A 977 -6.47 16.16 64.11
CA GLU A 977 -7.94 16.33 64.06
C GLU A 977 -8.71 15.23 63.29
N ASP A 978 -8.31 13.95 63.45
CA ASP A 978 -8.99 12.76 62.88
C ASP A 978 -9.25 12.78 61.36
N SER A 979 -8.58 13.67 60.63
CA SER A 979 -8.59 13.72 59.18
C SER A 979 -7.47 12.86 58.59
N VAL A 980 -7.67 12.34 57.38
CA VAL A 980 -6.69 11.49 56.69
C VAL A 980 -6.35 12.03 55.31
N THR A 981 -5.07 12.00 54.96
CA THR A 981 -4.60 12.23 53.59
C THR A 981 -4.54 10.89 52.87
N ILE A 982 -5.20 10.79 51.72
CA ILE A 982 -5.23 9.56 50.90
C ILE A 982 -4.48 9.84 49.61
N THR A 983 -3.46 9.01 49.31
CA THR A 983 -2.75 9.04 48.04
C THR A 983 -3.03 7.75 47.28
N ILE A 984 -3.36 7.86 46.00
CA ILE A 984 -3.44 6.72 45.08
C ILE A 984 -2.20 6.68 44.19
N SER A 985 -1.59 5.51 44.10
CA SER A 985 -0.35 5.24 43.38
C SER A 985 -0.53 4.08 42.41
N GLY A 986 0.13 4.18 41.26
CA GLY A 986 0.07 3.15 40.22
C GLY A 986 1.24 3.26 39.23
N THR A 987 1.42 2.18 38.48
CA THR A 987 2.28 2.16 37.28
C THR A 987 1.42 2.02 36.03
N GLY A 988 2.04 1.93 34.87
CA GLY A 988 1.40 1.68 33.60
C GLY A 988 2.34 0.94 32.64
N VAL A 989 1.82 0.62 31.45
CA VAL A 989 2.59 0.01 30.37
C VAL A 989 2.09 0.51 29.01
N LEU A 990 3.01 0.83 28.11
CA LEU A 990 2.69 1.20 26.73
C LEU A 990 2.25 -0.04 25.95
N VAL A 991 1.04 0.00 25.38
CA VAL A 991 0.46 -1.10 24.59
C VAL A 991 0.56 -0.84 23.09
N ALA A 992 0.30 0.40 22.67
CA ALA A 992 0.38 0.81 21.26
C ALA A 992 0.75 2.29 21.15
N ASN A 993 1.33 2.69 20.02
CA ASN A 993 1.50 4.08 19.65
C ASN A 993 1.30 4.25 18.14
N GLY A 994 1.13 5.49 17.69
CA GLY A 994 0.99 5.79 16.27
C GLY A 994 0.60 7.23 16.01
N HIS A 995 0.19 7.49 14.77
CA HIS A 995 -0.31 8.79 14.32
C HIS A 995 -1.82 8.74 14.10
N ILE A 996 -2.51 9.83 14.45
CA ILE A 996 -3.95 10.01 14.29
C ILE A 996 -4.23 11.32 13.55
N MET A 997 -5.12 11.28 12.55
CA MET A 997 -5.52 12.44 11.76
C MET A 997 -6.42 13.36 12.60
N ILE A 998 -6.13 14.67 12.62
CA ILE A 998 -7.03 15.66 13.24
C ILE A 998 -8.27 15.88 12.34
N PRO A 999 -9.50 15.68 12.85
CA PRO A 999 -10.73 16.01 12.12
C PRO A 999 -10.78 17.48 11.71
N ASP A 1000 -11.41 17.79 10.57
CA ASP A 1000 -11.61 19.17 10.17
C ASP A 1000 -12.39 19.97 11.23
N SER A 1001 -12.05 21.24 11.38
CA SER A 1001 -12.65 22.17 12.33
C SER A 1001 -14.13 22.46 12.06
N GLU A 1002 -14.60 22.22 10.83
CA GLU A 1002 -15.99 22.39 10.42
C GLU A 1002 -16.90 21.20 10.82
N VAL A 1003 -16.34 20.02 11.15
CA VAL A 1003 -17.13 18.83 11.49
C VAL A 1003 -17.80 19.01 12.86
N SER A 1004 -19.15 19.02 12.88
CA SER A 1004 -19.86 19.09 14.15
C SER A 1004 -19.86 17.73 14.89
N PHE A 1005 -19.83 17.78 16.21
CA PHE A 1005 -19.94 16.57 17.04
C PHE A 1005 -21.29 15.86 16.87
N SER A 1006 -22.33 16.59 16.45
CA SER A 1006 -23.67 16.09 16.13
C SER A 1006 -23.75 15.35 14.79
N GLU A 1007 -23.09 15.84 13.74
CA GLU A 1007 -23.06 15.13 12.44
C GLU A 1007 -22.24 13.86 12.55
N ALA A 1008 -21.16 13.87 13.33
CA ALA A 1008 -20.42 12.66 13.65
C ALA A 1008 -21.25 11.62 14.44
N LEU A 1009 -22.34 12.01 15.13
CA LEU A 1009 -23.22 11.10 15.90
C LEU A 1009 -24.25 10.35 15.05
N CYS A 1010 -24.44 10.74 13.78
CA CYS A 1010 -25.14 9.96 12.77
C CYS A 1010 -24.19 8.97 12.08
#